data_AF-A0A316ZIS8-F1
#
_entry.id   AF-A0A316ZIS8-F1
#
_cell.length_a   1.000
_cell.length_b   1.000
_cell.length_c   1.000
_cell.angle_alpha   90.00
_cell.angle_beta   90.00
_cell.angle_gamma   90.00
#
_symmetry.space_group_name_H-M   'P 1'
#
loop_
_entity.id
_entity.type
_entity.pdbx_description
1 polymer ?
#
loop_
_entity_poly.entity_id
_entity_poly.type
_entity_poly.pdbx_seq_one_letter_code
_entity_poly.pdbx_strand_id
1 'polypeptide(L)'
;MPEANAPQPAPPLALAQSPGRADSEPVPASPARSPSSLKERFSRFSLLPGRRRESADAGKRASIDGGGASSGDTAASRTNSMPADATPASSVESEPFQSIRGGSAKDKERLDKERAQRAAEQAHQKRLTLARRMQSDLRAAQVETPEERGRYGDGVPAAGWANDYSALVPLESIDAEGVGETIVLRARIHAKRTLSPHLAFLFLRQQTSTLQAVVAESRGGLSLHAAKWIERLPVESIVIMRGTLAKPRERVLGATIHDVELQVTDCFLVSRPTIDLPFTVYEADRAPLSGAHADKAAKHSESDADDDDDAPSDTDSPRHSRHLEGAEASPRPSRLDELSPTASSSEQPRSSVSSRRRSAHGLPGAPPPAAVSKRTRLSNRILDIRSPASQAIFRINSRVSTQFRASLLSQGFLEIHTPKLQAGSSESGSSVFQLDYFGRPAFLAQSPQLYKQMAISADLQRVFEIGPVFRAENSNTARHLTEYTGLDLEMQIITDYHEAMRVIDTMLKSVFSALQTHCKREIELVQRHWPHEDLVWLDETPVIEFKEGVKMLVESGWKEENGEPPAEDEDLSTRGEARLCELVKQKYKTDYFILDKFPASVRPFYTHLDPENPRFTNSFDILLRGTEICTGGQRIHDARKLEARIREAGVDARSLDEYMEAFRLGVSPHAGCGIGLERILTTFLGLGDVRWSTLFFRDPKSLPLDHRPPPLRHPEADTLAAASRAALAEHDAHASPEDAPAPAPLAKTPSANGEASTPAKPLVVAQPEPEGDGAQLADGPPSKWPLAKLIANYGDSSNTSWLDSRFQVWRHDASGGAVGFVKRGKFAIVVGNPLCDHTQYRLVIDAFLAHLREKEKLKPIWLLVGEEVEHILGGRLDWSSLTCVVEQRVPKEGRAAAIRGGDIEKKLRKAEREDLHIDEYGFRDEIPQDVKAEVEKRIEDWKKSREGKQLHLTMVDPWQDEGHRAYYVTRSKDKKIQCLVVLAQLSPANGFQIKWAFDFPGAISGAIEYTIVHAVSEFGGDSFTFGASAAANFHTVHNLGGLRVRALSKTYAAISAAAGLGGKNDFRKKIGARDEPLYIAFPRHGLRHGGVRAIMNFFEE
;
A
#
# COMPACT_ATOMS: atom_id res chain seq x y z
N MET A 1 -32.39 45.50 -40.89
CA MET A 1 -32.02 45.37 -42.32
C MET A 1 -30.71 46.11 -42.54
N PRO A 2 -29.65 45.45 -43.05
CA PRO A 2 -29.34 44.01 -43.09
C PRO A 2 -28.24 43.63 -42.04
N GLU A 3 -28.06 42.41 -41.52
CA GLU A 3 -27.71 41.09 -42.14
C GLU A 3 -26.23 41.02 -42.62
N ALA A 4 -25.51 39.88 -42.59
CA ALA A 4 -25.96 38.48 -42.51
C ALA A 4 -24.97 37.48 -41.82
N ASN A 5 -25.57 36.60 -41.00
CA ASN A 5 -25.39 35.14 -40.90
C ASN A 5 -24.00 34.44 -40.98
N ALA A 6 -23.67 33.74 -39.89
CA ALA A 6 -22.90 32.49 -39.89
C ALA A 6 -23.85 31.27 -39.81
N PRO A 7 -23.53 30.11 -40.43
CA PRO A 7 -24.41 28.94 -40.43
C PRO A 7 -24.32 28.09 -39.14
N GLN A 8 -25.45 27.47 -38.77
CA GLN A 8 -25.58 26.57 -37.61
C GLN A 8 -25.01 25.16 -37.86
N PRO A 9 -24.58 24.42 -36.82
CA PRO A 9 -24.27 23.00 -36.89
C PRO A 9 -25.54 22.12 -36.89
N ALA A 10 -25.49 20.98 -37.59
CA ALA A 10 -26.61 20.05 -37.72
C ALA A 10 -26.78 19.10 -36.51
N PRO A 11 -28.03 18.69 -36.17
CA PRO A 11 -28.32 17.77 -35.07
C PRO A 11 -28.13 16.27 -35.45
N PRO A 12 -28.04 15.36 -34.45
CA PRO A 12 -27.71 13.94 -34.68
C PRO A 12 -28.87 13.11 -35.26
N LEU A 13 -28.52 12.06 -36.02
CA LEU A 13 -29.50 11.14 -36.63
C LEU A 13 -30.21 10.26 -35.58
N ALA A 14 -31.53 10.12 -35.74
CA ALA A 14 -32.33 9.06 -35.13
C ALA A 14 -32.75 8.03 -36.20
N LEU A 15 -32.72 6.75 -35.85
CA LEU A 15 -33.15 5.64 -36.70
C LEU A 15 -34.67 5.59 -36.83
N ALA A 16 -35.18 5.52 -38.07
CA ALA A 16 -36.59 5.23 -38.35
C ALA A 16 -36.72 4.24 -39.53
N GLN A 17 -37.76 3.41 -39.48
CA GLN A 17 -38.00 2.27 -40.37
C GLN A 17 -38.69 2.70 -41.67
N SER A 18 -38.65 1.84 -42.71
CA SER A 18 -39.31 2.06 -44.00
C SER A 18 -40.14 0.85 -44.44
N PRO A 19 -41.25 1.05 -45.16
CA PRO A 19 -41.74 0.04 -46.09
C PRO A 19 -42.23 0.57 -47.47
N GLY A 20 -41.71 -0.02 -48.54
CA GLY A 20 -42.52 -0.74 -49.54
C GLY A 20 -43.12 -0.06 -50.80
N ARG A 21 -42.63 -0.53 -51.97
CA ARG A 21 -43.36 -0.69 -53.29
C ARG A 21 -43.83 0.60 -54.01
N ALA A 22 -44.04 0.69 -55.33
CA ALA A 22 -44.00 -0.23 -56.50
C ALA A 22 -43.93 0.63 -57.80
N ASP A 23 -43.68 0.18 -59.04
CA ASP A 23 -43.06 -1.02 -59.68
C ASP A 23 -42.92 -0.69 -61.23
N SER A 24 -42.48 -1.66 -62.06
CA SER A 24 -42.51 -1.73 -63.56
C SER A 24 -41.24 -1.41 -64.39
N GLU A 25 -40.98 -2.29 -65.38
CA GLU A 25 -39.77 -2.50 -66.19
C GLU A 25 -40.22 -3.00 -67.60
N PRO A 26 -39.38 -3.05 -68.68
CA PRO A 26 -38.60 -4.28 -68.92
C PRO A 26 -37.23 -4.15 -69.64
N VAL A 27 -36.45 -5.23 -69.50
CA VAL A 27 -35.09 -5.58 -69.99
C VAL A 27 -35.09 -6.14 -71.46
N PRO A 28 -34.03 -6.73 -72.11
CA PRO A 28 -32.81 -7.38 -71.57
C PRO A 28 -31.44 -7.27 -72.31
N ALA A 29 -30.37 -7.46 -71.52
CA ALA A 29 -29.22 -8.33 -71.85
C ALA A 29 -28.65 -8.93 -70.54
N SER A 30 -28.36 -10.24 -70.52
CA SER A 30 -28.04 -11.05 -69.30
C SER A 30 -26.64 -11.69 -69.39
N PRO A 31 -26.19 -12.59 -68.48
CA PRO A 31 -26.34 -12.73 -67.00
C PRO A 31 -24.95 -12.69 -66.28
N ALA A 32 -24.77 -12.31 -65.00
CA ALA A 32 -25.13 -12.95 -63.71
C ALA A 32 -24.34 -14.27 -63.40
N ARG A 33 -23.94 -14.64 -62.16
CA ARG A 33 -24.45 -14.37 -60.79
C ARG A 33 -23.39 -14.43 -59.66
N SER A 34 -23.73 -13.90 -58.49
CA SER A 34 -23.18 -14.18 -57.14
C SER A 34 -24.27 -14.88 -56.25
N PRO A 35 -24.30 -14.81 -54.90
CA PRO A 35 -23.48 -15.52 -53.90
C PRO A 35 -24.30 -16.33 -52.84
N SER A 36 -23.65 -16.73 -51.73
CA SER A 36 -24.18 -16.89 -50.34
C SER A 36 -24.58 -18.26 -49.74
N SER A 37 -23.80 -18.65 -48.71
CA SER A 37 -24.10 -19.20 -47.36
C SER A 37 -24.88 -20.50 -47.06
N LEU A 38 -24.52 -21.07 -45.88
CA LEU A 38 -25.24 -21.98 -44.96
C LEU A 38 -25.08 -23.54 -45.03
N LYS A 39 -24.28 -24.03 -44.07
CA LYS A 39 -24.49 -25.13 -43.07
C LYS A 39 -24.80 -26.60 -43.47
N GLU A 40 -24.17 -27.48 -42.68
CA GLU A 40 -24.32 -28.96 -42.55
C GLU A 40 -23.84 -29.83 -43.75
N ARG A 41 -23.11 -30.96 -43.62
CA ARG A 41 -23.31 -32.13 -42.73
C ARG A 41 -22.05 -33.03 -42.60
N PHE A 42 -21.93 -33.66 -41.42
CA PHE A 42 -21.38 -35.01 -41.12
C PHE A 42 -19.99 -35.50 -41.63
N SER A 43 -19.14 -35.79 -40.62
CA SER A 43 -18.62 -37.13 -40.27
C SER A 43 -17.12 -37.46 -40.44
N ARG A 44 -16.55 -37.92 -39.31
CA ARG A 44 -15.62 -39.06 -39.11
C ARG A 44 -14.66 -39.40 -40.27
N PHE A 45 -13.36 -39.34 -40.00
CA PHE A 45 -12.65 -40.50 -39.42
C PHE A 45 -11.33 -40.08 -38.75
N SER A 46 -10.83 -40.97 -37.89
CA SER A 46 -9.71 -40.78 -36.98
C SER A 46 -8.43 -41.52 -37.44
N LEU A 47 -7.37 -41.40 -36.63
CA LEU A 47 -6.19 -42.29 -36.53
C LEU A 47 -4.91 -41.90 -37.31
N LEU A 48 -3.98 -41.29 -36.57
CA LEU A 48 -2.58 -41.74 -36.46
C LEU A 48 -2.52 -43.27 -36.20
N PRO A 49 -1.43 -44.02 -36.50
CA PRO A 49 -0.04 -43.57 -36.34
C PRO A 49 1.03 -44.20 -37.27
N GLY A 50 2.31 -43.86 -37.05
CA GLY A 50 3.30 -44.94 -36.93
C GLY A 50 4.74 -44.71 -37.40
N ARG A 51 5.64 -44.67 -36.39
CA ARG A 51 6.99 -45.28 -36.37
C ARG A 51 8.14 -44.70 -37.21
N ARG A 52 9.26 -44.47 -36.49
CA ARG A 52 10.62 -45.06 -36.68
C ARG A 52 11.03 -45.39 -38.14
N ARG A 53 12.26 -45.10 -38.56
CA ARG A 53 13.52 -45.44 -37.85
C ARG A 53 14.74 -44.93 -38.63
N GLU A 54 15.89 -44.75 -37.95
CA GLU A 54 17.26 -44.86 -38.52
C GLU A 54 17.62 -43.90 -39.69
N SER A 55 18.88 -43.62 -40.05
CA SER A 55 20.18 -43.64 -39.33
C SER A 55 21.25 -43.07 -40.27
N ALA A 56 22.30 -42.45 -39.73
CA ALA A 56 23.55 -42.09 -40.45
C ALA A 56 23.36 -41.05 -41.61
N ASP A 57 24.39 -40.38 -42.12
CA ASP A 57 25.82 -40.68 -42.03
C ASP A 57 26.74 -39.44 -42.01
N ALA A 58 27.97 -39.71 -41.56
CA ALA A 58 29.23 -38.97 -41.61
C ALA A 58 29.36 -37.67 -42.45
N GLY A 59 30.10 -36.70 -41.88
CA GLY A 59 31.56 -36.85 -42.00
C GLY A 59 32.44 -35.60 -42.24
N LYS A 60 33.67 -35.72 -41.72
CA LYS A 60 34.89 -34.89 -41.94
C LYS A 60 34.85 -33.48 -41.32
N ARG A 61 35.64 -33.20 -40.28
CA ARG A 61 37.12 -33.07 -40.21
C ARG A 61 37.67 -31.87 -40.99
N ALA A 62 38.10 -30.85 -40.25
CA ALA A 62 39.40 -30.20 -40.45
C ALA A 62 39.93 -29.72 -39.09
N SER A 63 41.05 -30.30 -38.66
CA SER A 63 41.82 -29.89 -37.48
C SER A 63 43.08 -29.14 -37.94
N ILE A 64 43.44 -28.06 -37.25
CA ILE A 64 44.79 -27.49 -37.31
C ILE A 64 45.27 -27.28 -35.87
N ASP A 65 46.42 -27.87 -35.56
CA ASP A 65 47.10 -27.82 -34.26
C ASP A 65 48.03 -26.60 -34.13
N GLY A 66 48.42 -26.31 -32.89
CA GLY A 66 49.65 -25.55 -32.56
C GLY A 66 49.44 -24.37 -31.61
N GLY A 67 50.13 -24.24 -30.48
CA GLY A 67 51.06 -25.19 -29.84
C GLY A 67 52.15 -24.51 -29.00
N GLY A 68 52.08 -24.66 -27.67
CA GLY A 68 53.18 -24.43 -26.71
C GLY A 68 53.46 -22.98 -26.28
N ALA A 69 54.30 -22.73 -25.27
CA ALA A 69 54.74 -23.56 -24.13
C ALA A 69 55.64 -22.72 -23.17
N SER A 70 55.70 -23.12 -21.89
CA SER A 70 56.78 -22.78 -20.91
C SER A 70 56.93 -21.31 -20.46
N SER A 71 57.60 -20.93 -19.36
CA SER A 71 57.84 -21.52 -18.01
C SER A 71 58.72 -20.54 -17.22
N GLY A 72 58.60 -20.41 -15.89
CA GLY A 72 59.62 -19.70 -15.10
C GLY A 72 59.20 -19.27 -13.68
N ASP A 73 59.84 -19.86 -12.67
CA ASP A 73 59.69 -19.56 -11.24
C ASP A 73 60.34 -18.23 -10.81
N THR A 74 59.88 -17.61 -9.70
CA THR A 74 60.63 -17.61 -8.41
C THR A 74 60.00 -16.78 -7.26
N ALA A 75 59.79 -17.47 -6.13
CA ALA A 75 60.00 -17.12 -4.71
C ALA A 75 59.90 -15.67 -4.14
N ALA A 76 59.02 -15.57 -3.12
CA ALA A 76 59.28 -15.10 -1.75
C ALA A 76 59.23 -13.59 -1.32
N SER A 77 58.17 -13.29 -0.55
CA SER A 77 58.21 -12.70 0.81
C SER A 77 58.70 -11.26 1.04
N ARG A 78 57.77 -10.33 1.41
CA ARG A 78 57.59 -9.80 2.79
C ARG A 78 56.59 -8.61 2.90
N THR A 79 55.59 -8.79 3.78
CA THR A 79 54.97 -7.81 4.72
C THR A 79 54.44 -6.43 4.28
N ASN A 80 53.14 -6.23 4.57
CA ASN A 80 52.47 -5.00 5.06
C ASN A 80 52.50 -3.71 4.23
N SER A 81 51.39 -3.41 3.55
CA SER A 81 50.34 -2.52 4.09
C SER A 81 49.16 -2.41 3.12
N MET A 82 47.95 -2.75 3.59
CA MET A 82 46.69 -2.48 2.89
C MET A 82 46.02 -1.28 3.57
N PRO A 83 45.50 -0.29 2.81
CA PRO A 83 44.72 0.81 3.36
C PRO A 83 43.34 0.32 3.84
N ALA A 84 42.67 1.14 4.64
CA ALA A 84 41.40 0.81 5.27
C ALA A 84 40.29 0.54 4.24
N ASP A 85 39.52 -0.52 4.51
CA ASP A 85 38.35 -0.91 3.73
C ASP A 85 37.19 0.08 3.96
N ALA A 86 36.37 0.28 2.92
CA ALA A 86 35.31 1.30 2.95
C ALA A 86 34.13 0.86 3.82
N THR A 87 33.77 1.71 4.79
CA THR A 87 32.58 1.55 5.63
C THR A 87 31.31 1.47 4.78
N PRO A 88 30.49 0.42 4.89
CA PRO A 88 29.11 0.47 4.39
C PRO A 88 28.35 1.57 5.13
N ALA A 89 27.62 2.40 4.38
CA ALA A 89 26.95 3.58 4.90
C ALA A 89 26.01 3.26 6.07
N SER A 90 25.95 4.21 7.02
CA SER A 90 25.12 4.16 8.22
C SER A 90 23.65 3.86 7.90
N SER A 91 23.12 2.85 8.57
CA SER A 91 21.68 2.74 8.81
C SER A 91 21.18 4.03 9.45
N VAL A 92 20.28 4.74 8.78
CA VAL A 92 19.47 5.78 9.43
C VAL A 92 18.55 5.05 10.40
N GLU A 93 18.93 5.08 11.68
CA GLU A 93 18.10 4.57 12.76
C GLU A 93 16.78 5.33 12.75
N SER A 94 15.67 4.60 12.61
CA SER A 94 14.35 5.17 12.82
C SER A 94 14.18 5.44 14.31
N GLU A 95 14.42 6.69 14.72
CA GLU A 95 14.02 7.22 16.02
C GLU A 95 12.60 6.71 16.37
N PRO A 96 12.42 5.97 17.48
CA PRO A 96 11.11 5.53 17.89
C PRO A 96 10.28 6.75 18.28
N PHE A 97 9.05 6.82 17.78
CA PHE A 97 8.13 7.93 18.04
C PHE A 97 7.96 8.13 19.56
N GLN A 98 8.62 9.15 20.12
CA GLN A 98 8.51 9.46 21.55
C GLN A 98 7.07 9.89 21.84
N SER A 99 6.32 9.04 22.55
CA SER A 99 5.00 9.40 23.05
C SER A 99 5.14 10.32 24.26
N ILE A 100 5.35 11.61 24.02
CA ILE A 100 5.40 12.60 25.09
C ILE A 100 4.01 12.70 25.76
N ARG A 101 4.05 12.70 27.10
CA ARG A 101 2.94 12.75 28.07
C ARG A 101 2.00 11.55 28.12
N GLY A 102 2.37 10.60 29.00
CA GLY A 102 1.47 9.55 29.47
C GLY A 102 0.28 10.10 30.26
N GLY A 103 -0.93 9.87 29.76
CA GLY A 103 -2.12 9.84 30.60
C GLY A 103 -2.15 8.53 31.39
N SER A 104 -2.48 8.59 32.69
CA SER A 104 -2.63 7.36 33.47
C SER A 104 -3.81 6.52 32.96
N ALA A 105 -3.87 5.23 33.31
CA ALA A 105 -5.04 4.41 32.97
C ALA A 105 -6.36 5.03 33.49
N LYS A 106 -6.31 5.79 34.61
CA LYS A 106 -7.44 6.57 35.12
C LYS A 106 -7.80 7.77 34.25
N ASP A 107 -6.85 8.42 33.58
CA ASP A 107 -7.13 9.54 32.68
C ASP A 107 -7.80 9.08 31.39
N LYS A 108 -7.39 7.92 30.85
CA LYS A 108 -8.08 7.30 29.71
C LYS A 108 -9.51 6.87 30.08
N GLU A 109 -9.68 6.20 31.22
CA GLU A 109 -11.00 5.82 31.74
C GLU A 109 -11.88 7.05 32.04
N ARG A 110 -11.31 8.15 32.55
CA ARG A 110 -12.02 9.42 32.75
C ARG A 110 -12.44 10.03 31.41
N LEU A 111 -11.54 10.06 30.42
CA LEU A 111 -11.83 10.60 29.09
C LEU A 111 -12.93 9.81 28.37
N ASP A 112 -12.92 8.47 28.49
CA ASP A 112 -13.93 7.60 27.89
C ASP A 112 -15.27 7.70 28.64
N LYS A 113 -15.28 7.87 29.98
CA LYS A 113 -16.48 8.23 30.75
C LYS A 113 -17.04 9.61 30.38
N GLU A 114 -16.19 10.62 30.25
CA GLU A 114 -16.59 11.96 29.80
C GLU A 114 -17.16 11.92 28.36
N ARG A 115 -16.56 11.12 27.46
CA ARG A 115 -17.08 10.89 26.10
C ARG A 115 -18.45 10.19 26.12
N ALA A 116 -18.60 9.14 26.92
CA ALA A 116 -19.87 8.42 27.08
C ALA A 116 -20.97 9.32 27.66
N GLN A 117 -20.64 10.15 28.67
CA GLN A 117 -21.58 11.09 29.28
C GLN A 117 -21.98 12.20 28.29
N ARG A 118 -21.02 12.80 27.55
CA ARG A 118 -21.32 13.75 26.47
C ARG A 118 -22.16 13.12 25.36
N ALA A 119 -21.90 11.86 25.00
CA ALA A 119 -22.70 11.13 24.01
C ALA A 119 -24.14 10.88 24.52
N ALA A 120 -24.32 10.55 25.80
CA ALA A 120 -25.63 10.38 26.42
C ALA A 120 -26.41 11.70 26.51
N GLU A 121 -25.76 12.81 26.89
CA GLU A 121 -26.35 14.16 26.89
C GLU A 121 -26.74 14.60 25.47
N GLN A 122 -25.86 14.39 24.48
CA GLN A 122 -26.17 14.64 23.07
C GLN A 122 -27.34 13.77 22.58
N ALA A 123 -27.42 12.50 22.97
CA ALA A 123 -28.53 11.61 22.63
C ALA A 123 -29.85 12.08 23.28
N HIS A 124 -29.81 12.51 24.54
CA HIS A 124 -30.98 13.09 25.23
C HIS A 124 -31.45 14.39 24.55
N GLN A 125 -30.51 15.29 24.23
CA GLN A 125 -30.82 16.53 23.51
C GLN A 125 -31.34 16.27 22.08
N LYS A 126 -30.81 15.26 21.38
CA LYS A 126 -31.35 14.77 20.10
C LYS A 126 -32.80 14.26 20.26
N ARG A 127 -33.12 13.48 21.31
CA ARG A 127 -34.50 13.00 21.60
C ARG A 127 -35.46 14.15 21.93
N LEU A 128 -35.08 15.09 22.80
CA LEU A 128 -35.90 16.29 23.10
C LEU A 128 -36.16 17.14 21.84
N THR A 129 -35.14 17.30 21.00
CA THR A 129 -35.27 18.02 19.72
C THR A 129 -36.21 17.28 18.77
N LEU A 130 -36.12 15.95 18.69
CA LEU A 130 -37.01 15.12 17.87
C LEU A 130 -38.47 15.20 18.33
N ALA A 131 -38.75 15.14 19.64
CA ALA A 131 -40.10 15.29 20.18
C ALA A 131 -40.70 16.67 19.83
N ARG A 132 -39.91 17.75 19.96
CA ARG A 132 -40.30 19.10 19.53
C ARG A 132 -40.54 19.21 18.01
N ARG A 133 -39.80 18.45 17.19
CA ARG A 133 -40.06 18.34 15.74
C ARG A 133 -41.41 17.68 15.51
N MET A 134 -41.65 16.45 15.98
CA MET A 134 -42.93 15.75 15.80
C MET A 134 -44.13 16.60 16.25
N GLN A 135 -44.02 17.32 17.37
CA GLN A 135 -45.09 18.22 17.83
C GLN A 135 -45.28 19.46 16.93
N SER A 136 -44.21 19.99 16.34
CA SER A 136 -44.28 21.07 15.34
C SER A 136 -44.86 20.59 14.01
N ASP A 137 -44.53 19.38 13.60
CA ASP A 137 -44.91 18.78 12.32
C ASP A 137 -46.41 18.38 12.38
N LEU A 138 -46.87 17.84 13.51
CA LEU A 138 -48.30 17.60 13.81
C LEU A 138 -49.13 18.90 13.81
N ARG A 139 -48.60 20.02 14.33
CA ARG A 139 -49.29 21.32 14.30
C ARG A 139 -49.37 21.88 12.87
N ALA A 140 -48.32 21.71 12.07
CA ALA A 140 -48.31 22.17 10.68
C ALA A 140 -49.34 21.42 9.83
N ALA A 141 -49.45 20.10 10.01
CA ALA A 141 -50.47 19.28 9.34
C ALA A 141 -51.94 19.69 9.65
N GLN A 142 -52.17 20.48 10.71
CA GLN A 142 -53.49 21.04 11.07
C GLN A 142 -53.73 22.45 10.52
N VAL A 143 -52.68 23.17 10.10
CA VAL A 143 -52.74 24.59 9.72
C VAL A 143 -52.47 24.81 8.22
N GLU A 144 -51.63 23.98 7.60
CA GLU A 144 -51.23 24.12 6.20
C GLU A 144 -52.26 23.55 5.22
N THR A 145 -52.51 24.32 4.17
CA THR A 145 -53.29 23.86 3.01
C THR A 145 -52.62 22.67 2.31
N PRO A 146 -53.38 21.89 1.50
CA PRO A 146 -52.77 20.85 0.66
C PRO A 146 -51.73 21.40 -0.32
N GLU A 147 -51.93 22.64 -0.79
CA GLU A 147 -51.04 23.33 -1.74
C GLU A 147 -49.71 23.75 -1.11
N GLU A 148 -49.71 24.19 0.15
CA GLU A 148 -48.47 24.50 0.89
C GLU A 148 -47.68 23.22 1.21
N ARG A 149 -48.37 22.16 1.64
CA ARG A 149 -47.77 20.83 1.85
C ARG A 149 -47.24 20.20 0.58
N GLY A 150 -47.78 20.56 -0.57
CA GLY A 150 -47.34 20.08 -1.88
C GLY A 150 -46.01 20.66 -2.38
N ARG A 151 -45.43 21.65 -1.70
CA ARG A 151 -44.21 22.38 -2.14
C ARG A 151 -42.90 21.88 -1.52
N TYR A 152 -42.96 20.98 -0.56
CA TYR A 152 -41.75 20.44 0.08
C TYR A 152 -41.96 19.00 0.53
N GLY A 153 -40.86 18.27 0.74
CA GLY A 153 -40.90 16.88 1.21
C GLY A 153 -39.72 16.03 0.73
N ASP A 154 -39.77 14.74 1.04
CA ASP A 154 -38.77 13.76 0.59
C ASP A 154 -39.15 13.20 -0.80
N GLY A 155 -38.15 12.95 -1.66
CA GLY A 155 -38.32 12.40 -3.00
C GLY A 155 -38.25 13.45 -4.13
N VAL A 156 -38.99 13.19 -5.21
CA VAL A 156 -39.18 14.10 -6.35
C VAL A 156 -40.69 14.36 -6.47
N PRO A 157 -41.15 15.61 -6.66
CA PRO A 157 -42.58 15.92 -6.65
C PRO A 157 -43.34 15.24 -7.80
N ALA A 158 -44.56 14.81 -7.51
CA ALA A 158 -45.44 14.13 -8.47
C ALA A 158 -45.80 14.99 -9.71
N ALA A 159 -45.60 16.31 -9.65
CA ALA A 159 -45.99 17.28 -10.67
C ALA A 159 -45.13 17.30 -11.96
N GLY A 160 -44.30 16.27 -12.20
CA GLY A 160 -43.60 16.04 -13.48
C GLY A 160 -42.39 16.94 -13.75
N TRP A 161 -42.48 18.25 -13.49
CA TRP A 161 -41.45 19.25 -13.79
C TRP A 161 -40.08 19.03 -13.12
N ALA A 162 -40.01 18.18 -12.10
CA ALA A 162 -38.78 17.81 -11.40
C ALA A 162 -38.21 16.44 -11.83
N ASN A 163 -38.97 15.65 -12.60
CA ASN A 163 -38.55 14.37 -13.17
C ASN A 163 -37.93 14.55 -14.57
N ASP A 164 -38.22 15.66 -15.24
CA ASP A 164 -37.59 16.02 -16.51
C ASP A 164 -36.19 16.61 -16.27
N TYR A 165 -35.15 15.89 -16.71
CA TYR A 165 -33.77 16.36 -16.63
C TYR A 165 -33.50 17.59 -17.52
N SER A 166 -34.25 17.78 -18.61
CA SER A 166 -34.08 18.93 -19.51
C SER A 166 -34.64 20.23 -18.92
N ALA A 167 -35.55 20.13 -17.95
CA ALA A 167 -36.08 21.26 -17.18
C ALA A 167 -35.17 21.71 -16.02
N LEU A 168 -34.08 20.98 -15.73
CA LEU A 168 -33.14 21.31 -14.64
C LEU A 168 -32.06 22.28 -15.14
N VAL A 169 -32.16 23.54 -14.74
CA VAL A 169 -31.16 24.59 -15.04
C VAL A 169 -29.84 24.29 -14.29
N PRO A 170 -28.70 24.14 -14.99
CA PRO A 170 -27.39 24.05 -14.36
C PRO A 170 -27.02 25.35 -13.64
N LEU A 171 -26.40 25.28 -12.47
CA LEU A 171 -25.98 26.51 -11.77
C LEU A 171 -24.98 27.32 -12.61
N GLU A 172 -24.12 26.68 -13.40
CA GLU A 172 -23.13 27.38 -14.22
C GLU A 172 -23.70 28.13 -15.43
N SER A 173 -25.01 28.01 -15.72
CA SER A 173 -25.70 28.80 -16.74
C SER A 173 -26.59 29.91 -16.14
N ILE A 174 -26.52 30.16 -14.83
CA ILE A 174 -27.31 31.21 -14.17
C ILE A 174 -26.49 32.50 -14.12
N ASP A 175 -27.03 33.56 -14.71
CA ASP A 175 -26.48 34.91 -14.71
C ASP A 175 -27.55 35.97 -14.41
N ALA A 176 -27.16 37.25 -14.51
CA ALA A 176 -28.02 38.39 -14.18
C ALA A 176 -29.12 38.69 -15.23
N GLU A 177 -29.07 38.08 -16.43
CA GLU A 177 -30.09 38.28 -17.46
C GLU A 177 -31.38 37.50 -17.11
N GLY A 178 -31.24 36.32 -16.48
CA GLY A 178 -32.37 35.51 -16.00
C GLY A 178 -33.13 36.06 -14.78
N VAL A 179 -32.84 37.27 -14.30
CA VAL A 179 -33.52 37.85 -13.14
C VAL A 179 -35.02 38.08 -13.42
N GLY A 180 -35.86 37.47 -12.60
CA GLY A 180 -37.33 37.42 -12.77
C GLY A 180 -37.83 36.07 -13.31
N GLU A 181 -36.95 35.23 -13.87
CA GLU A 181 -37.34 33.90 -14.34
C GLU A 181 -37.57 32.93 -13.19
N THR A 182 -38.51 31.99 -13.38
CA THR A 182 -38.73 30.87 -12.45
C THR A 182 -38.03 29.63 -12.97
N ILE A 183 -37.00 29.20 -12.27
CA ILE A 183 -36.18 28.04 -12.64
C ILE A 183 -36.42 26.85 -11.73
N VAL A 184 -36.03 25.66 -12.21
CA VAL A 184 -35.89 24.45 -11.41
C VAL A 184 -34.42 24.03 -11.47
N LEU A 185 -33.84 23.65 -10.34
CA LEU A 185 -32.45 23.19 -10.28
C LEU A 185 -32.29 22.01 -9.32
N ARG A 186 -31.21 21.23 -9.51
CA ARG A 186 -30.78 20.19 -8.56
C ARG A 186 -29.37 20.48 -8.07
N ALA A 187 -29.21 20.66 -6.75
CA ALA A 187 -27.95 21.04 -6.13
C ALA A 187 -27.74 20.33 -4.78
N ARG A 188 -26.53 20.45 -4.21
CA ARG A 188 -26.25 20.09 -2.81
C ARG A 188 -26.35 21.30 -1.92
N ILE A 189 -26.88 21.13 -0.70
CA ILE A 189 -26.77 22.15 0.36
C ILE A 189 -25.31 22.21 0.83
N HIS A 190 -24.56 23.21 0.41
CA HIS A 190 -23.13 23.36 0.70
C HIS A 190 -22.86 23.92 2.10
N ALA A 191 -23.60 24.98 2.45
CA ALA A 191 -23.54 25.66 3.73
C ALA A 191 -24.91 26.29 4.04
N LYS A 192 -25.15 26.68 5.29
CA LYS A 192 -26.42 27.26 5.75
C LYS A 192 -26.16 28.41 6.72
N ARG A 193 -26.99 29.46 6.64
CA ARG A 193 -26.98 30.60 7.57
C ARG A 193 -28.42 30.99 7.92
N THR A 194 -28.93 30.48 9.04
CA THR A 194 -30.20 30.91 9.63
C THR A 194 -30.04 32.32 10.22
N LEU A 195 -30.94 33.24 9.91
CA LEU A 195 -31.00 34.57 10.53
C LEU A 195 -32.18 34.70 11.50
N SER A 196 -33.31 34.07 11.18
CA SER A 196 -34.49 34.04 12.03
C SER A 196 -35.33 32.78 11.74
N PRO A 197 -36.34 32.47 12.57
CA PRO A 197 -37.27 31.37 12.29
C PRO A 197 -38.07 31.49 10.97
N HIS A 198 -38.03 32.66 10.31
CA HIS A 198 -38.75 32.99 9.08
C HIS A 198 -37.80 33.27 7.89
N LEU A 199 -36.47 33.26 8.11
CA LEU A 199 -35.46 33.58 7.09
C LEU A 199 -34.16 32.80 7.31
N ALA A 200 -33.83 31.96 6.34
CA ALA A 200 -32.54 31.28 6.23
C ALA A 200 -31.95 31.45 4.83
N PHE A 201 -30.62 31.54 4.76
CA PHE A 201 -29.88 31.43 3.51
C PHE A 201 -29.25 30.04 3.39
N LEU A 202 -29.44 29.40 2.25
CA LEU A 202 -28.71 28.20 1.87
C LEU A 202 -27.71 28.56 0.78
N PHE A 203 -26.48 28.08 0.90
CA PHE A 203 -25.54 28.07 -0.22
C PHE A 203 -25.72 26.73 -0.93
N LEU A 204 -26.14 26.78 -2.18
CA LEU A 204 -26.28 25.62 -3.04
C LEU A 204 -24.98 25.41 -3.82
N ARG A 205 -24.54 24.16 -4.00
CA ARG A 205 -23.39 23.79 -4.84
C ARG A 205 -23.79 22.78 -5.90
N GLN A 206 -23.34 23.00 -7.12
CA GLN A 206 -23.36 22.05 -8.21
C GLN A 206 -21.97 22.07 -8.87
N GLN A 207 -21.19 21.00 -8.65
CA GLN A 207 -19.78 20.91 -9.04
C GLN A 207 -18.96 22.11 -8.54
N THR A 208 -18.40 22.92 -9.44
CA THR A 208 -17.59 24.11 -9.16
C THR A 208 -18.40 25.36 -8.83
N SER A 209 -19.70 25.38 -9.13
CA SER A 209 -20.54 26.57 -9.04
C SER A 209 -21.38 26.57 -7.76
N THR A 210 -21.54 27.75 -7.16
CA THR A 210 -22.38 27.97 -5.98
C THR A 210 -23.30 29.19 -6.13
N LEU A 211 -24.51 29.07 -5.58
CA LEU A 211 -25.59 30.07 -5.63
C LEU A 211 -26.20 30.25 -4.23
N GLN A 212 -26.57 31.47 -3.86
CA GLN A 212 -27.39 31.70 -2.66
C GLN A 212 -28.88 31.44 -2.97
N ALA A 213 -29.51 30.64 -2.13
CA ALA A 213 -30.96 30.45 -2.10
C ALA A 213 -31.54 31.04 -0.81
N VAL A 214 -32.60 31.82 -0.97
CA VAL A 214 -33.32 32.51 0.10
C VAL A 214 -34.54 31.69 0.45
N VAL A 215 -34.57 31.21 1.69
CA VAL A 215 -35.67 30.42 2.25
C VAL A 215 -36.42 31.32 3.23
N ALA A 216 -37.55 31.87 2.77
CA ALA A 216 -38.37 32.80 3.53
C ALA A 216 -39.86 32.51 3.40
N GLU A 217 -40.59 32.75 4.49
CA GLU A 217 -42.06 32.72 4.49
C GLU A 217 -42.62 33.77 3.52
N SER A 218 -43.50 33.36 2.61
CA SER A 218 -44.02 34.21 1.55
C SER A 218 -45.46 33.85 1.19
N ARG A 219 -46.29 34.88 0.95
CA ARG A 219 -47.74 34.70 0.69
C ARG A 219 -47.94 34.03 -0.68
N GLY A 220 -48.43 32.79 -0.69
CA GLY A 220 -48.50 31.96 -1.90
C GLY A 220 -47.15 31.34 -2.31
N GLY A 221 -46.15 31.38 -1.43
CA GLY A 221 -44.81 30.78 -1.59
C GLY A 221 -44.59 29.65 -0.57
N LEU A 222 -43.44 29.68 0.13
CA LEU A 222 -43.15 28.76 1.23
C LEU A 222 -43.90 29.17 2.51
N SER A 223 -44.44 28.18 3.23
CA SER A 223 -44.95 28.35 4.58
C SER A 223 -43.81 28.46 5.61
N LEU A 224 -44.13 28.97 6.81
CA LEU A 224 -43.20 28.98 7.95
C LEU A 224 -42.69 27.58 8.33
N HIS A 225 -43.51 26.55 8.15
CA HIS A 225 -43.13 25.19 8.51
C HIS A 225 -42.27 24.54 7.41
N ALA A 226 -42.57 24.78 6.13
CA ALA A 226 -41.70 24.41 5.01
C ALA A 226 -40.31 25.04 5.16
N ALA A 227 -40.22 26.34 5.46
CA ALA A 227 -38.95 27.03 5.72
C ALA A 227 -38.14 26.36 6.85
N LYS A 228 -38.79 26.01 7.96
CA LYS A 228 -38.18 25.29 9.09
C LYS A 228 -37.80 23.84 8.75
N TRP A 229 -38.53 23.18 7.86
CA TRP A 229 -38.18 21.83 7.38
C TRP A 229 -36.91 21.89 6.51
N ILE A 230 -36.86 22.84 5.56
CA ILE A 230 -35.70 23.10 4.70
C ILE A 230 -34.45 23.43 5.55
N GLU A 231 -34.59 24.29 6.56
CA GLU A 231 -33.50 24.66 7.48
C GLU A 231 -32.88 23.44 8.20
N ARG A 232 -33.70 22.44 8.54
CA ARG A 232 -33.27 21.21 9.24
C ARG A 232 -32.49 20.24 8.35
N LEU A 233 -32.58 20.33 7.03
CA LEU A 233 -31.89 19.40 6.11
C LEU A 233 -30.37 19.43 6.33
N PRO A 234 -29.68 18.28 6.45
CA PRO A 234 -28.22 18.26 6.63
C PRO A 234 -27.49 18.96 5.48
N VAL A 235 -26.31 19.52 5.74
CA VAL A 235 -25.38 19.88 4.66
C VAL A 235 -24.98 18.63 3.86
N GLU A 236 -24.54 18.81 2.62
CA GLU A 236 -24.35 17.78 1.58
C GLU A 236 -25.61 17.05 1.10
N SER A 237 -26.80 17.32 1.67
CA SER A 237 -28.08 16.85 1.12
C SER A 237 -28.29 17.32 -0.31
N ILE A 238 -28.74 16.41 -1.18
CA ILE A 238 -29.16 16.71 -2.55
C ILE A 238 -30.62 17.15 -2.52
N VAL A 239 -30.89 18.33 -3.07
CA VAL A 239 -32.22 18.93 -3.16
C VAL A 239 -32.56 19.26 -4.61
N ILE A 240 -33.85 19.16 -4.95
CA ILE A 240 -34.43 19.85 -6.10
C ILE A 240 -35.15 21.08 -5.55
N MET A 241 -34.88 22.24 -6.12
CA MET A 241 -35.53 23.49 -5.74
C MET A 241 -36.15 24.14 -6.97
N ARG A 242 -37.32 24.74 -6.76
CA ARG A 242 -37.93 25.70 -7.67
C ARG A 242 -37.93 27.07 -7.01
N GLY A 243 -37.73 28.10 -7.80
CA GLY A 243 -37.75 29.46 -7.29
C GLY A 243 -37.56 30.50 -8.38
N THR A 244 -37.75 31.76 -8.01
CA THR A 244 -37.57 32.90 -8.90
C THR A 244 -36.17 33.49 -8.70
N LEU A 245 -35.44 33.74 -9.79
CA LEU A 245 -34.17 34.43 -9.73
C LEU A 245 -34.39 35.91 -9.40
N ALA A 246 -33.63 36.43 -8.44
CA ALA A 246 -33.72 37.81 -7.98
C ALA A 246 -32.33 38.44 -7.82
N LYS A 247 -32.25 39.76 -7.94
CA LYS A 247 -31.03 40.50 -7.59
C LYS A 247 -30.90 40.57 -6.06
N PRO A 248 -29.79 40.12 -5.45
CA PRO A 248 -29.58 40.19 -4.01
C PRO A 248 -29.40 41.63 -3.55
N ARG A 249 -29.71 41.92 -2.28
CA ARG A 249 -29.54 43.26 -1.69
C ARG A 249 -28.09 43.73 -1.68
N GLU A 250 -27.17 42.80 -1.47
CA GLU A 250 -25.72 43.00 -1.48
C GLU A 250 -25.08 41.83 -2.23
N ARG A 251 -23.92 42.07 -2.83
CA ARG A 251 -23.19 41.09 -3.62
C ARG A 251 -22.75 39.89 -2.75
N VAL A 252 -23.13 38.68 -3.14
CA VAL A 252 -22.91 37.47 -2.34
C VAL A 252 -21.51 36.92 -2.54
N LEU A 253 -20.52 37.47 -1.83
CA LEU A 253 -19.11 37.08 -1.95
C LEU A 253 -18.81 35.61 -1.59
N GLY A 254 -19.68 34.95 -0.82
CA GLY A 254 -19.54 33.54 -0.43
C GLY A 254 -20.08 32.51 -1.44
N ALA A 255 -20.64 32.96 -2.55
CA ALA A 255 -21.08 32.13 -3.68
C ALA A 255 -20.23 32.47 -4.92
N THR A 256 -20.17 31.62 -5.95
CA THR A 256 -19.53 31.98 -7.24
C THR A 256 -20.44 32.85 -8.10
N ILE A 257 -21.76 32.66 -7.97
CA ILE A 257 -22.78 33.49 -8.60
C ILE A 257 -23.14 34.57 -7.59
N HIS A 258 -22.53 35.73 -7.75
CA HIS A 258 -22.51 36.79 -6.74
C HIS A 258 -23.69 37.76 -6.82
N ASP A 259 -24.22 37.96 -8.03
CA ASP A 259 -25.11 39.07 -8.37
C ASP A 259 -26.56 38.62 -8.61
N VAL A 260 -26.87 37.35 -8.27
CA VAL A 260 -28.17 36.69 -8.37
C VAL A 260 -28.39 35.77 -7.16
N GLU A 261 -29.62 35.69 -6.65
CA GLU A 261 -30.05 34.71 -5.65
C GLU A 261 -31.39 34.06 -6.04
N LEU A 262 -31.62 32.82 -5.59
CA LEU A 262 -32.87 32.10 -5.82
C LEU A 262 -33.86 32.35 -4.67
N GLN A 263 -35.00 32.99 -4.95
CA GLN A 263 -36.13 33.05 -4.01
C GLN A 263 -36.90 31.73 -4.07
N VAL A 264 -36.74 30.86 -3.07
CA VAL A 264 -37.24 29.48 -3.12
C VAL A 264 -38.77 29.44 -2.95
N THR A 265 -39.46 28.78 -3.87
CA THR A 265 -40.91 28.52 -3.81
C THR A 265 -41.22 27.07 -3.43
N ASP A 266 -40.36 26.14 -3.81
CA ASP A 266 -40.51 24.70 -3.60
C ASP A 266 -39.14 24.05 -3.32
N CYS A 267 -39.08 23.03 -2.45
CA CYS A 267 -37.84 22.32 -2.11
C CYS A 267 -38.08 20.86 -1.72
N PHE A 268 -37.53 19.93 -2.49
CA PHE A 268 -37.65 18.49 -2.24
C PHE A 268 -36.28 17.86 -1.99
N LEU A 269 -36.21 17.00 -0.98
CA LEU A 269 -35.00 16.26 -0.63
C LEU A 269 -34.91 14.98 -1.47
N VAL A 270 -33.96 14.95 -2.41
CA VAL A 270 -33.65 13.74 -3.19
C VAL A 270 -32.85 12.74 -2.37
N SER A 271 -31.87 13.22 -1.58
CA SER A 271 -31.00 12.35 -0.78
C SER A 271 -30.34 13.12 0.37
N ARG A 272 -30.37 12.58 1.59
CA ARG A 272 -29.61 13.08 2.76
C ARG A 272 -28.39 12.20 3.03
N PRO A 273 -27.30 12.74 3.61
CA PRO A 273 -26.26 11.92 4.23
C PRO A 273 -26.86 11.01 5.31
N THR A 274 -26.37 9.77 5.39
CA THR A 274 -26.73 8.77 6.41
C THR A 274 -25.67 8.60 7.50
N ILE A 275 -24.53 9.27 7.34
CA ILE A 275 -23.40 9.29 8.29
C ILE A 275 -23.16 10.72 8.76
N ASP A 276 -22.60 10.88 9.96
CA ASP A 276 -22.03 12.15 10.40
C ASP A 276 -20.81 12.47 9.52
N LEU A 277 -20.73 13.70 9.00
CA LEU A 277 -19.66 14.10 8.09
C LEU A 277 -18.37 14.41 8.88
N PRO A 278 -17.19 13.89 8.47
CA PRO A 278 -15.91 14.14 9.15
C PRO A 278 -15.42 15.60 9.02
N PHE A 279 -15.91 16.31 8.01
CA PHE A 279 -15.79 17.74 7.77
C PHE A 279 -16.88 18.16 6.78
N THR A 280 -17.19 19.45 6.67
CA THR A 280 -18.06 19.94 5.60
C THR A 280 -17.25 20.32 4.37
N VAL A 281 -17.81 20.14 3.17
CA VAL A 281 -17.13 20.57 1.93
C VAL A 281 -16.86 22.09 1.94
N TYR A 282 -17.66 22.88 2.66
CA TYR A 282 -17.44 24.32 2.84
C TYR A 282 -16.24 24.66 3.74
N GLU A 283 -15.84 23.77 4.65
CA GLU A 283 -14.59 23.90 5.40
C GLU A 283 -13.39 23.47 4.55
N ALA A 284 -13.53 22.41 3.75
CA ALA A 284 -12.47 21.93 2.85
C ALA A 284 -12.24 22.84 1.62
N ASP A 285 -13.22 23.66 1.23
CA ASP A 285 -13.12 24.63 0.13
C ASP A 285 -12.61 26.02 0.58
N ARG A 286 -12.29 26.19 1.87
CA ARG A 286 -11.54 27.38 2.32
C ARG A 286 -10.06 27.23 2.00
N ALA A 287 -9.51 28.29 1.41
CA ALA A 287 -8.07 28.45 1.30
C ALA A 287 -7.39 28.28 2.67
N PRO A 288 -6.24 27.58 2.75
CA PRO A 288 -5.38 27.65 3.93
C PRO A 288 -5.04 29.11 4.26
N LEU A 289 -4.97 29.46 5.55
CA LEU A 289 -4.50 30.78 5.96
C LEU A 289 -3.07 30.98 5.43
N SER A 290 -2.81 32.12 4.78
CA SER A 290 -1.54 32.38 4.12
C SER A 290 -0.33 32.24 5.07
N GLY A 291 0.79 31.77 4.52
CA GLY A 291 1.94 31.24 5.27
C GLY A 291 2.44 32.10 6.45
N ALA A 292 2.34 33.42 6.35
CA ALA A 292 2.72 34.36 7.42
C ALA A 292 1.96 34.15 8.76
N HIS A 293 0.77 33.54 8.73
CA HIS A 293 0.03 33.14 9.93
C HIS A 293 0.06 31.62 10.18
N ALA A 294 0.21 30.78 9.16
CA ALA A 294 0.36 29.35 9.34
C ALA A 294 1.65 29.00 10.10
N ASP A 295 2.78 29.62 9.75
CA ASP A 295 4.07 29.35 10.42
C ASP A 295 4.10 29.87 11.86
N LYS A 296 3.34 30.93 12.18
CA LYS A 296 3.17 31.42 13.55
C LYS A 296 2.17 30.61 14.36
N ALA A 297 1.14 30.05 13.72
CA ALA A 297 0.20 29.14 14.37
C ALA A 297 0.86 27.79 14.66
N ALA A 298 1.59 27.22 13.71
CA ALA A 298 2.38 26.00 13.89
C ALA A 298 3.42 26.18 15.00
N LYS A 299 4.26 27.23 14.93
CA LYS A 299 5.28 27.53 15.96
C LYS A 299 4.72 27.93 17.33
N HIS A 300 3.42 28.20 17.48
CA HIS A 300 2.78 28.37 18.79
C HIS A 300 1.86 27.21 19.18
N SER A 301 1.58 26.25 18.29
CA SER A 301 0.92 24.97 18.66
C SER A 301 1.91 23.84 18.91
N GLU A 302 3.18 24.00 18.52
CA GLU A 302 4.27 23.03 18.72
C GLU A 302 5.31 23.47 19.78
N SER A 303 5.12 24.61 20.46
CA SER A 303 6.10 25.13 21.45
C SER A 303 5.74 24.91 22.93
N ASP A 304 4.58 24.33 23.25
CA ASP A 304 4.08 24.20 24.64
C ASP A 304 3.96 22.73 25.11
N ALA A 305 4.98 21.91 24.81
CA ALA A 305 5.19 20.63 25.49
C ALA A 305 6.65 20.13 25.42
N ASP A 306 7.39 20.37 26.52
CA ASP A 306 8.60 19.64 26.98
C ASP A 306 9.91 19.83 26.18
N ASP A 307 10.77 20.72 26.68
CA ASP A 307 12.24 20.58 26.73
C ASP A 307 12.78 21.36 27.96
N ASP A 308 13.92 20.93 28.51
CA ASP A 308 14.54 21.14 29.85
C ASP A 308 14.32 19.90 30.76
N ASP A 309 15.32 19.13 31.20
CA ASP A 309 16.80 19.19 31.19
C ASP A 309 17.35 17.80 30.70
N ASP A 310 18.63 17.54 30.42
CA ASP A 310 19.86 18.01 31.10
C ASP A 310 21.12 17.73 30.24
N ALA A 311 22.11 18.64 30.29
CA ALA A 311 23.43 18.44 29.68
C ALA A 311 24.46 18.01 30.76
N PRO A 312 25.51 17.23 30.43
CA PRO A 312 26.41 16.68 31.44
C PRO A 312 27.34 17.72 32.09
N SER A 313 27.66 17.45 33.35
CA SER A 313 28.31 18.31 34.34
C SER A 313 29.73 18.83 34.03
N ASP A 314 30.01 20.02 34.54
CA ASP A 314 31.34 20.63 34.71
C ASP A 314 32.42 19.70 35.29
N THR A 315 33.66 19.89 34.81
CA THR A 315 34.83 19.90 35.72
C THR A 315 35.85 20.97 35.32
N ASP A 316 36.23 21.73 36.35
CA ASP A 316 37.48 22.47 36.55
C ASP A 316 37.59 23.95 36.12
N SER A 317 38.21 24.73 37.01
CA SER A 317 38.44 26.19 36.98
C SER A 317 39.94 26.47 36.70
N PRO A 318 40.54 27.69 36.86
CA PRO A 318 39.99 29.01 37.19
C PRO A 318 40.60 30.24 36.43
N ARG A 319 40.00 31.43 36.63
CA ARG A 319 40.61 32.80 36.65
C ARG A 319 41.47 33.29 35.45
N HIS A 320 41.08 34.42 34.83
CA HIS A 320 41.68 35.75 35.14
C HIS A 320 41.08 36.97 34.38
N SER A 321 40.53 37.91 35.17
CA SER A 321 40.64 39.39 35.11
C SER A 321 40.99 40.21 33.83
N ARG A 322 40.16 41.25 33.61
CA ARG A 322 40.46 42.72 33.44
C ARG A 322 40.58 43.41 32.05
N HIS A 323 39.81 44.51 31.93
CA HIS A 323 40.12 45.85 31.34
C HIS A 323 40.27 45.99 29.79
N LEU A 324 40.00 47.14 29.13
CA LEU A 324 39.39 48.47 29.48
C LEU A 324 38.96 49.24 28.18
N GLU A 325 38.10 50.27 28.33
CA GLU A 325 37.97 51.51 27.51
C GLU A 325 37.46 51.53 26.04
N GLY A 326 36.74 52.61 25.65
CA GLY A 326 36.66 53.05 24.23
C GLY A 326 35.42 53.79 23.64
N ALA A 327 35.03 54.96 24.15
CA ALA A 327 34.42 56.15 23.47
C ALA A 327 33.38 56.10 22.28
N GLU A 328 32.22 56.76 22.51
CA GLU A 328 31.55 57.87 21.75
C GLU A 328 31.05 57.84 20.26
N ALA A 329 29.75 58.21 20.11
CA ALA A 329 29.16 59.30 19.30
C ALA A 329 28.63 59.17 17.83
N SER A 330 27.28 59.22 17.70
CA SER A 330 26.48 60.22 16.93
C SER A 330 26.43 60.24 15.36
N PRO A 331 25.43 60.92 14.72
CA PRO A 331 24.00 61.12 15.08
C PRO A 331 22.99 61.04 13.88
N ARG A 332 21.70 61.27 14.16
CA ARG A 332 20.61 61.59 13.19
C ARG A 332 20.45 63.11 12.99
N PRO A 333 19.58 63.56 12.06
CA PRO A 333 18.75 64.76 12.25
C PRO A 333 17.22 64.47 12.23
N SER A 334 16.40 65.49 12.53
CA SER A 334 14.97 65.36 12.87
C SER A 334 14.08 66.54 12.43
N ARG A 335 12.78 66.24 12.21
CA ARG A 335 11.53 67.07 12.39
C ARG A 335 11.55 68.61 12.35
N LEU A 336 10.50 69.17 11.72
CA LEU A 336 9.69 70.37 12.08
C LEU A 336 8.33 70.28 11.32
N ASP A 337 7.21 70.94 11.65
CA ASP A 337 6.53 71.12 12.95
C ASP A 337 5.05 71.63 12.79
N GLU A 338 4.36 71.88 13.91
CA GLU A 338 3.38 72.97 14.16
C GLU A 338 1.84 72.83 13.93
N LEU A 339 1.06 72.76 15.03
CA LEU A 339 0.13 73.80 15.56
C LEU A 339 -0.99 73.26 16.52
N SER A 340 -1.27 74.04 17.58
CA SER A 340 -2.25 73.81 18.69
C SER A 340 -3.46 74.79 18.54
N PRO A 341 -4.42 75.09 19.50
CA PRO A 341 -4.52 74.71 20.94
C PRO A 341 -5.95 74.55 21.61
N THR A 342 -5.98 74.05 22.87
CA THR A 342 -6.90 74.38 24.04
C THR A 342 -8.45 74.24 23.95
N ALA A 343 -9.25 73.99 25.02
CA ALA A 343 -9.06 73.62 26.45
C ALA A 343 -10.39 73.25 27.18
N SER A 344 -10.31 72.62 28.38
CA SER A 344 -11.30 72.60 29.51
C SER A 344 -12.66 71.88 29.33
N SER A 345 -13.39 71.36 30.35
CA SER A 345 -13.12 71.01 31.77
C SER A 345 -14.34 70.28 32.41
N SER A 346 -14.14 69.68 33.62
CA SER A 346 -15.13 69.34 34.69
C SER A 346 -15.83 67.96 34.73
N GLU A 347 -16.41 67.64 35.90
CA GLU A 347 -16.57 66.27 36.45
C GLU A 347 -18.04 65.72 36.53
N GLN A 348 -18.13 64.47 36.99
CA GLN A 348 -19.27 63.55 37.25
C GLN A 348 -20.43 64.13 38.14
N PRO A 349 -21.66 63.51 38.30
CA PRO A 349 -21.87 62.03 38.42
C PRO A 349 -23.24 61.32 38.11
N ARG A 350 -23.15 59.97 38.06
CA ARG A 350 -24.09 58.88 38.51
C ARG A 350 -25.38 58.44 37.75
N SER A 351 -25.38 57.13 37.47
CA SER A 351 -26.47 56.11 37.48
C SER A 351 -27.66 56.13 36.50
N SER A 352 -27.75 55.11 35.61
CA SER A 352 -28.62 53.92 35.84
C SER A 352 -28.64 52.87 34.70
N VAL A 353 -28.56 51.58 35.11
CA VAL A 353 -29.16 50.34 34.54
C VAL A 353 -29.29 50.10 33.02
N SER A 354 -28.34 49.33 32.48
CA SER A 354 -28.52 48.12 31.62
C SER A 354 -29.72 47.99 30.65
N SER A 355 -29.41 47.94 29.34
CA SER A 355 -29.96 46.90 28.45
C SER A 355 -28.88 46.34 27.49
N ARG A 356 -28.51 45.07 27.66
CA ARG A 356 -27.50 44.39 26.81
C ARG A 356 -28.13 43.85 25.53
N ARG A 357 -27.93 44.51 24.39
CA ARG A 357 -28.05 43.86 23.07
C ARG A 357 -26.87 42.90 22.88
N ARG A 358 -27.14 41.59 22.83
CA ARG A 358 -26.15 40.60 22.34
C ARG A 358 -26.25 40.50 20.82
N SER A 359 -25.34 41.16 20.11
CA SER A 359 -25.01 40.79 18.73
C SER A 359 -24.18 39.51 18.77
N ALA A 360 -24.55 38.52 17.96
CA ALA A 360 -23.74 37.32 17.75
C ALA A 360 -22.69 37.56 16.65
N HIS A 361 -21.78 38.50 16.91
CA HIS A 361 -20.43 38.41 16.35
C HIS A 361 -19.54 37.70 17.37
N GLY A 362 -18.58 36.92 16.85
CA GLY A 362 -17.59 36.26 17.71
C GLY A 362 -16.87 37.28 18.58
N LEU A 363 -16.44 36.84 19.76
CA LEU A 363 -15.58 37.63 20.63
C LEU A 363 -14.36 38.13 19.83
N PRO A 364 -13.99 39.42 19.89
CA PRO A 364 -12.76 39.88 19.26
C PRO A 364 -11.58 39.13 19.89
N GLY A 365 -10.85 38.36 19.08
CA GLY A 365 -9.73 37.51 19.53
C GLY A 365 -9.93 36.00 19.37
N ALA A 366 -11.07 35.50 18.92
CA ALA A 366 -11.21 34.09 18.54
C ALA A 366 -10.42 33.80 17.24
N PRO A 367 -9.45 32.86 17.22
CA PRO A 367 -8.73 32.53 15.99
C PRO A 367 -9.69 31.89 14.96
N PRO A 368 -9.43 32.08 13.65
CA PRO A 368 -10.17 31.39 12.60
C PRO A 368 -10.07 29.85 12.79
N PRO A 369 -11.14 29.09 12.47
CA PRO A 369 -11.13 27.64 12.64
C PRO A 369 -10.04 26.99 11.77
N ALA A 370 -9.36 25.99 12.32
CA ALA A 370 -8.25 25.31 11.67
C ALA A 370 -8.66 24.65 10.35
N ALA A 371 -7.75 24.65 9.36
CA ALA A 371 -7.96 24.00 8.08
C ALA A 371 -8.03 22.47 8.22
N VAL A 372 -8.86 21.82 7.39
CA VAL A 372 -9.01 20.36 7.41
C VAL A 372 -7.70 19.70 6.97
N SER A 373 -7.13 18.83 7.81
CA SER A 373 -5.83 18.21 7.53
C SER A 373 -5.85 17.39 6.23
N LYS A 374 -4.71 17.39 5.51
CA LYS A 374 -4.48 16.55 4.31
C LYS A 374 -4.83 15.08 4.56
N ARG A 375 -4.42 14.51 5.71
CA ARG A 375 -4.74 13.12 6.08
C ARG A 375 -6.25 12.91 6.16
N THR A 376 -6.98 13.80 6.85
CA THR A 376 -8.44 13.72 6.96
C THR A 376 -9.13 13.82 5.60
N ARG A 377 -8.66 14.73 4.72
CA ARG A 377 -9.19 14.90 3.35
C ARG A 377 -8.95 13.64 2.49
N LEU A 378 -7.72 13.14 2.45
CA LEU A 378 -7.35 11.96 1.66
C LEU A 378 -7.99 10.66 2.17
N SER A 379 -8.12 10.46 3.50
CA SER A 379 -8.86 9.31 4.04
C SER A 379 -10.37 9.36 3.81
N ASN A 380 -10.93 10.53 3.47
CA ASN A 380 -12.34 10.73 3.15
C ASN A 380 -12.51 11.27 1.73
N ARG A 381 -11.74 10.70 0.78
CA ARG A 381 -11.54 11.23 -0.58
C ARG A 381 -12.82 11.53 -1.35
N ILE A 382 -13.89 10.73 -1.18
CA ILE A 382 -15.21 10.95 -1.80
C ILE A 382 -15.85 12.29 -1.38
N LEU A 383 -15.59 12.78 -0.17
CA LEU A 383 -16.11 14.04 0.33
C LEU A 383 -15.22 15.21 -0.09
N ASP A 384 -13.90 15.02 -0.03
CA ASP A 384 -12.88 15.97 -0.47
C ASP A 384 -12.99 16.34 -1.96
N ILE A 385 -13.15 15.34 -2.84
CA ILE A 385 -13.30 15.53 -4.29
C ILE A 385 -14.49 16.45 -4.65
N ARG A 386 -15.49 16.58 -3.76
CA ARG A 386 -16.66 17.43 -4.00
C ARG A 386 -16.39 18.93 -3.81
N SER A 387 -15.22 19.31 -3.29
CA SER A 387 -14.81 20.71 -3.23
C SER A 387 -14.62 21.27 -4.65
N PRO A 388 -15.05 22.52 -4.93
CA PRO A 388 -14.79 23.20 -6.19
C PRO A 388 -13.34 23.11 -6.67
N ALA A 389 -12.36 23.27 -5.78
CA ALA A 389 -10.95 23.14 -6.13
C ALA A 389 -10.57 21.71 -6.59
N SER A 390 -11.02 20.65 -5.90
CA SER A 390 -10.77 19.28 -6.37
C SER A 390 -11.55 18.94 -7.65
N GLN A 391 -12.78 19.42 -7.81
CA GLN A 391 -13.52 19.30 -9.08
C GLN A 391 -12.75 19.94 -10.25
N ALA A 392 -12.16 21.12 -10.02
CA ALA A 392 -11.33 21.81 -11.01
C ALA A 392 -10.09 21.01 -11.41
N ILE A 393 -9.36 20.44 -10.44
CA ILE A 393 -8.21 19.54 -10.70
C ILE A 393 -8.60 18.38 -11.63
N PHE A 394 -9.76 17.74 -11.42
CA PHE A 394 -10.19 16.60 -12.26
C PHE A 394 -10.78 16.99 -13.61
N ARG A 395 -11.35 18.20 -13.74
CA ARG A 395 -11.66 18.79 -15.06
C ARG A 395 -10.38 19.06 -15.87
N ILE A 396 -9.35 19.60 -15.23
CA ILE A 396 -8.01 19.79 -15.83
C ILE A 396 -7.38 18.45 -16.21
N ASN A 397 -7.49 17.42 -15.36
CA ASN A 397 -6.99 16.06 -15.64
C ASN A 397 -7.58 15.49 -16.94
N SER A 398 -8.91 15.58 -17.07
CA SER A 398 -9.62 15.18 -18.28
C SER A 398 -9.16 15.95 -19.52
N ARG A 399 -8.90 17.27 -19.39
CA ARG A 399 -8.38 18.09 -20.49
C ARG A 399 -6.98 17.66 -20.93
N VAL A 400 -6.07 17.33 -20.01
CA VAL A 400 -4.71 16.83 -20.35
C VAL A 400 -4.83 15.58 -21.22
N SER A 401 -5.56 14.56 -20.76
CA SER A 401 -5.75 13.31 -21.51
C SER A 401 -6.47 13.52 -22.84
N THR A 402 -7.39 14.49 -22.92
CA THR A 402 -8.09 14.83 -24.18
C THR A 402 -7.14 15.49 -25.18
N GLN A 403 -6.33 16.45 -24.72
CA GLN A 403 -5.40 17.19 -25.59
C GLN A 403 -4.22 16.32 -26.04
N PHE A 404 -3.70 15.45 -25.17
CA PHE A 404 -2.68 14.46 -25.52
C PHE A 404 -3.14 13.60 -26.71
N ARG A 405 -4.34 12.99 -26.62
CA ARG A 405 -4.92 12.21 -27.73
C ARG A 405 -5.07 13.05 -28.99
N ALA A 406 -5.73 14.22 -28.88
CA ALA A 406 -6.00 15.08 -30.03
C ALA A 406 -4.70 15.52 -30.75
N SER A 407 -3.65 15.83 -29.99
CA SER A 407 -2.35 16.26 -30.51
C SER A 407 -1.53 15.14 -31.16
N LEU A 408 -1.75 13.87 -30.80
CA LEU A 408 -1.05 12.74 -31.42
C LEU A 408 -1.84 12.15 -32.60
N LEU A 409 -3.17 12.08 -32.49
CA LEU A 409 -4.05 11.68 -33.60
C LEU A 409 -3.90 12.61 -34.82
N SER A 410 -3.76 13.94 -34.61
CA SER A 410 -3.50 14.90 -35.69
C SER A 410 -2.12 14.72 -36.34
N GLN A 411 -1.18 14.06 -35.66
CA GLN A 411 0.15 13.70 -36.16
C GLN A 411 0.21 12.25 -36.70
N GLY A 412 -0.94 11.60 -36.90
CA GLY A 412 -1.03 10.26 -37.50
C GLY A 412 -0.63 9.11 -36.57
N PHE A 413 -0.62 9.31 -35.25
CA PHE A 413 -0.46 8.21 -34.30
C PHE A 413 -1.76 7.40 -34.15
N LEU A 414 -1.62 6.13 -33.76
CA LEU A 414 -2.73 5.24 -33.40
C LEU A 414 -2.78 5.01 -31.88
N GLU A 415 -3.98 5.08 -31.28
CA GLU A 415 -4.19 4.65 -29.89
C GLU A 415 -4.18 3.11 -29.84
N ILE A 416 -3.35 2.55 -28.96
CA ILE A 416 -3.25 1.10 -28.72
C ILE A 416 -3.56 0.77 -27.26
N HIS A 417 -3.93 -0.48 -27.00
CA HIS A 417 -4.22 -1.00 -25.66
C HIS A 417 -3.41 -2.26 -25.42
N THR A 418 -2.45 -2.20 -24.50
CA THR A 418 -1.49 -3.30 -24.26
C THR A 418 -1.85 -4.08 -22.99
N PRO A 419 -1.62 -5.40 -22.95
CA PRO A 419 -1.92 -6.19 -21.75
C PRO A 419 -1.06 -5.74 -20.58
N LYS A 420 -1.65 -5.70 -19.38
CA LYS A 420 -0.95 -5.30 -18.14
C LYS A 420 -0.46 -6.50 -17.32
N LEU A 421 -0.60 -7.71 -17.86
CA LEU A 421 -0.07 -8.95 -17.33
C LEU A 421 1.06 -9.42 -18.24
N GLN A 422 2.25 -9.62 -17.68
CA GLN A 422 3.45 -10.07 -18.40
C GLN A 422 4.08 -11.31 -17.73
N ALA A 423 4.84 -12.08 -18.51
CA ALA A 423 5.43 -13.36 -18.07
C ALA A 423 6.66 -13.22 -17.15
N GLY A 424 7.27 -12.03 -17.08
CA GLY A 424 8.41 -11.73 -16.21
C GLY A 424 8.59 -10.24 -15.99
N SER A 425 9.73 -9.85 -15.40
CA SER A 425 10.07 -8.44 -15.20
C SER A 425 10.52 -7.80 -16.52
N SER A 426 9.90 -6.66 -16.86
CA SER A 426 10.29 -5.84 -18.01
C SER A 426 11.60 -5.07 -17.78
N GLU A 427 11.97 -4.85 -16.51
CA GLU A 427 13.10 -3.99 -16.11
C GLU A 427 13.95 -4.73 -15.05
N SER A 428 15.28 -4.55 -15.10
CA SER A 428 16.25 -5.20 -14.21
C SER A 428 16.32 -4.51 -12.85
N GLY A 429 16.28 -5.27 -11.75
CA GLY A 429 16.54 -4.76 -10.40
C GLY A 429 15.39 -4.02 -9.72
N SER A 430 14.35 -3.63 -10.46
CA SER A 430 13.13 -3.03 -9.92
C SER A 430 12.16 -4.07 -9.34
N SER A 431 11.41 -3.70 -8.30
CA SER A 431 10.36 -4.56 -7.74
C SER A 431 9.11 -4.58 -8.64
N VAL A 432 8.57 -5.78 -8.88
CA VAL A 432 7.34 -6.02 -9.65
C VAL A 432 6.24 -6.61 -8.77
N PHE A 433 4.98 -6.25 -9.04
CA PHE A 433 3.84 -6.93 -8.43
C PHE A 433 3.63 -8.28 -9.11
N GLN A 434 3.89 -9.36 -8.38
CA GLN A 434 3.59 -10.73 -8.80
C GLN A 434 2.18 -11.12 -8.40
N LEU A 435 1.48 -11.82 -9.28
CA LEU A 435 0.18 -12.46 -9.04
C LEU A 435 0.22 -13.95 -9.41
N ASP A 436 -0.73 -14.72 -8.87
CA ASP A 436 -1.02 -16.07 -9.34
C ASP A 436 -1.97 -16.03 -10.53
N TYR A 437 -1.54 -16.58 -11.66
CA TYR A 437 -2.24 -16.64 -12.93
C TYR A 437 -2.51 -18.11 -13.32
N PHE A 438 -3.45 -18.70 -12.59
CA PHE A 438 -3.88 -20.10 -12.72
C PHE A 438 -2.75 -21.10 -12.44
N GLY A 439 -2.08 -20.96 -11.30
CA GLY A 439 -0.94 -21.81 -10.88
C GLY A 439 0.38 -21.47 -11.55
N ARG A 440 0.49 -20.28 -12.17
CA ARG A 440 1.69 -19.77 -12.85
C ARG A 440 1.93 -18.32 -12.42
N PRO A 441 3.18 -17.88 -12.24
CA PRO A 441 3.43 -16.47 -11.98
C PRO A 441 3.06 -15.63 -13.20
N ALA A 442 2.41 -14.49 -12.95
CA ALA A 442 2.39 -13.35 -13.87
C ALA A 442 2.73 -12.08 -13.09
N PHE A 443 3.11 -11.03 -13.80
CA PHE A 443 3.54 -9.77 -13.20
C PHE A 443 2.77 -8.60 -13.80
N LEU A 444 2.52 -7.56 -13.00
CA LEU A 444 1.95 -6.31 -13.53
C LEU A 444 3.00 -5.54 -14.34
N ALA A 445 2.57 -4.96 -15.47
CA ALA A 445 3.42 -4.19 -16.36
C ALA A 445 3.91 -2.89 -15.70
N GLN A 446 5.22 -2.75 -15.51
CA GLN A 446 5.84 -1.52 -15.01
C GLN A 446 5.90 -0.42 -16.06
N SER A 447 5.82 -0.77 -17.33
CA SER A 447 5.67 0.19 -18.43
C SER A 447 5.06 -0.56 -19.62
N PRO A 448 4.30 0.10 -20.51
CA PRO A 448 3.89 -0.52 -21.78
C PRO A 448 5.06 -0.60 -22.78
N GLN A 449 6.28 -0.26 -22.37
CA GLN A 449 7.45 -0.05 -23.21
C GLN A 449 7.82 -1.25 -24.08
N LEU A 450 7.65 -2.49 -23.60
CA LEU A 450 7.90 -3.68 -24.42
C LEU A 450 6.90 -3.79 -25.57
N TYR A 451 5.60 -3.75 -25.25
CA TYR A 451 4.51 -3.86 -26.23
C TYR A 451 4.46 -2.71 -27.23
N LYS A 452 4.85 -1.48 -26.84
CA LYS A 452 5.02 -0.36 -27.78
C LYS A 452 6.05 -0.65 -28.87
N GLN A 453 7.20 -1.22 -28.50
CA GLN A 453 8.25 -1.55 -29.48
C GLN A 453 7.84 -2.75 -30.35
N MET A 454 7.12 -3.73 -29.79
CA MET A 454 6.51 -4.81 -30.58
C MET A 454 5.48 -4.29 -31.58
N ALA A 455 4.70 -3.26 -31.23
CA ALA A 455 3.79 -2.58 -32.15
C ALA A 455 4.54 -1.88 -33.30
N ILE A 456 5.68 -1.24 -33.03
CA ILE A 456 6.56 -0.65 -34.06
C ILE A 456 7.11 -1.73 -35.01
N SER A 457 7.46 -2.91 -34.49
CA SER A 457 7.89 -4.08 -35.28
C SER A 457 6.76 -4.66 -36.14
N ALA A 458 5.51 -4.59 -35.65
CA ALA A 458 4.30 -4.95 -36.39
C ALA A 458 3.81 -3.82 -37.34
N ASP A 459 4.73 -3.04 -37.91
CA ASP A 459 4.50 -1.92 -38.83
C ASP A 459 3.58 -0.78 -38.33
N LEU A 460 3.21 -0.73 -37.04
CA LEU A 460 2.45 0.38 -36.48
C LEU A 460 3.38 1.58 -36.21
N GLN A 461 3.72 2.31 -37.27
CA GLN A 461 4.79 3.32 -37.33
C GLN A 461 4.78 4.37 -36.20
N ARG A 462 3.61 4.70 -35.66
CA ARG A 462 3.39 5.73 -34.63
C ARG A 462 2.26 5.27 -33.71
N VAL A 463 2.56 5.00 -32.45
CA VAL A 463 1.59 4.50 -31.47
C VAL A 463 1.62 5.28 -30.17
N PHE A 464 0.47 5.39 -29.51
CA PHE A 464 0.36 5.89 -28.15
C PHE A 464 -0.60 5.06 -27.31
N GLU A 465 -0.45 5.10 -25.99
CA GLU A 465 -1.36 4.49 -25.04
C GLU A 465 -1.65 5.46 -23.87
N ILE A 466 -2.89 5.45 -23.38
CA ILE A 466 -3.24 5.99 -22.06
C ILE A 466 -3.74 4.83 -21.22
N GLY A 467 -3.01 4.48 -20.16
CA GLY A 467 -3.31 3.28 -19.38
C GLY A 467 -2.65 3.25 -18.01
N PRO A 468 -3.03 2.28 -17.14
CA PRO A 468 -2.44 2.13 -15.83
C PRO A 468 -1.00 1.63 -15.92
N VAL A 469 -0.15 2.19 -15.07
CA VAL A 469 1.27 1.85 -14.93
C VAL A 469 1.56 1.54 -13.46
N PHE A 470 2.30 0.46 -13.21
CA PHE A 470 2.52 -0.08 -11.88
C PHE A 470 3.96 0.12 -11.38
N ARG A 471 4.11 0.38 -10.09
CA ARG A 471 5.39 0.57 -9.38
C ARG A 471 5.30 -0.17 -8.05
N ALA A 472 6.10 -1.22 -7.85
CA ALA A 472 6.02 -2.02 -6.62
C ALA A 472 7.06 -1.62 -5.56
N GLU A 473 7.79 -0.52 -5.80
CA GLU A 473 8.73 0.06 -4.86
C GLU A 473 7.97 0.54 -3.60
N ASN A 474 8.48 0.20 -2.41
CA ASN A 474 7.87 0.64 -1.14
C ASN A 474 8.23 2.11 -0.80
N SER A 475 7.96 3.01 -1.75
CA SER A 475 8.18 4.46 -1.63
C SER A 475 6.89 5.16 -1.24
N ASN A 476 6.87 5.78 -0.06
CA ASN A 476 5.72 6.53 0.45
C ASN A 476 6.07 8.01 0.64
N THR A 477 6.34 8.69 -0.48
CA THR A 477 6.72 10.11 -0.54
C THR A 477 5.61 10.95 -1.17
N ALA A 478 5.83 12.26 -1.38
CA ALA A 478 4.87 13.15 -2.06
C ALA A 478 4.87 13.02 -3.60
N ARG A 479 5.86 12.33 -4.18
CA ARG A 479 6.08 12.18 -5.63
C ARG A 479 5.71 10.80 -6.20
N HIS A 480 5.47 9.81 -5.34
CA HIS A 480 5.36 8.41 -5.73
C HIS A 480 3.99 7.79 -5.41
N LEU A 481 3.57 6.88 -6.29
CA LEU A 481 2.36 6.05 -6.21
C LEU A 481 2.74 4.63 -6.67
N THR A 482 1.95 3.64 -6.27
CA THR A 482 2.11 2.25 -6.73
C THR A 482 1.31 1.93 -8.00
N GLU A 483 0.33 2.76 -8.32
CA GLU A 483 -0.47 2.74 -9.54
C GLU A 483 -0.72 4.19 -9.97
N TYR A 484 -0.44 4.52 -11.24
CA TYR A 484 -0.66 5.84 -11.83
C TYR A 484 -1.06 5.72 -13.32
N THR A 485 -1.48 6.81 -13.95
CA THR A 485 -1.87 6.80 -15.37
C THR A 485 -0.69 7.24 -16.24
N GLY A 486 -0.17 6.31 -17.04
CA GLY A 486 0.83 6.60 -18.07
C GLY A 486 0.18 7.26 -19.29
N LEU A 487 0.84 8.28 -19.83
CA LEU A 487 0.66 8.78 -21.18
C LEU A 487 1.91 8.40 -21.97
N ASP A 488 1.80 7.42 -22.84
CA ASP A 488 2.93 6.73 -23.42
C ASP A 488 2.89 6.84 -24.95
N LEU A 489 4.05 7.04 -25.59
CA LEU A 489 4.15 6.98 -27.06
C LEU A 489 5.45 6.34 -27.53
N GLU A 490 5.44 5.88 -28.79
CA GLU A 490 6.59 5.34 -29.51
C GLU A 490 6.40 5.61 -31.01
N MET A 491 7.48 5.92 -31.72
CA MET A 491 7.44 6.15 -33.16
C MET A 491 8.73 5.73 -33.87
N GLN A 492 8.60 5.32 -35.13
CA GLN A 492 9.73 5.14 -36.03
C GLN A 492 10.42 6.50 -36.26
N ILE A 493 11.75 6.48 -36.30
CA ILE A 493 12.62 7.63 -36.61
C ILE A 493 13.41 7.33 -37.88
N ILE A 494 13.71 8.36 -38.67
CA ILE A 494 14.39 8.18 -39.96
C ILE A 494 15.91 8.29 -39.80
N THR A 495 16.35 9.33 -39.08
CA THR A 495 17.76 9.69 -38.93
C THR A 495 18.19 9.79 -37.47
N ASP A 496 17.37 10.42 -36.62
CA ASP A 496 17.80 10.78 -35.27
C ASP A 496 16.61 10.89 -34.30
N TYR A 497 16.83 10.56 -33.02
CA TYR A 497 15.79 10.54 -31.99
C TYR A 497 15.26 11.91 -31.57
N HIS A 498 15.96 13.00 -31.93
CA HIS A 498 15.44 14.36 -31.84
C HIS A 498 14.17 14.54 -32.71
N GLU A 499 13.91 13.66 -33.69
CA GLU A 499 12.61 13.59 -34.39
C GLU A 499 11.46 13.30 -33.42
N ALA A 500 11.62 12.31 -32.53
CA ALA A 500 10.64 11.99 -31.50
C ALA A 500 10.61 13.07 -30.41
N MET A 501 11.78 13.59 -29.99
CA MET A 501 11.89 14.67 -29.02
C MET A 501 11.07 15.92 -29.44
N ARG A 502 11.15 16.34 -30.71
CA ARG A 502 10.36 17.46 -31.26
C ARG A 502 8.85 17.19 -31.26
N VAL A 503 8.42 15.96 -31.53
CA VAL A 503 7.01 15.55 -31.47
C VAL A 503 6.49 15.60 -30.04
N ILE A 504 7.28 15.13 -29.06
CA ILE A 504 6.93 15.15 -27.64
C ILE A 504 6.87 16.59 -27.11
N ASP A 505 7.85 17.42 -27.45
CA ASP A 505 7.89 18.84 -27.10
C ASP A 505 6.66 19.60 -27.62
N THR A 506 6.35 19.42 -28.91
CA THR A 506 5.18 20.04 -29.56
C THR A 506 3.88 19.59 -28.90
N MET A 507 3.77 18.30 -28.55
CA MET A 507 2.60 17.73 -27.87
C MET A 507 2.44 18.29 -26.45
N LEU A 508 3.51 18.36 -25.66
CA LEU A 508 3.46 18.91 -24.30
C LEU A 508 3.11 20.40 -24.31
N LYS A 509 3.68 21.21 -25.22
CA LYS A 509 3.28 22.61 -25.43
C LYS A 509 1.81 22.74 -25.84
N SER A 510 1.30 21.83 -26.68
CA SER A 510 -0.12 21.77 -27.05
C SER A 510 -1.01 21.52 -25.82
N VAL A 511 -0.61 20.60 -24.94
CA VAL A 511 -1.27 20.36 -23.64
C VAL A 511 -1.27 21.62 -22.77
N PHE A 512 -0.10 22.23 -22.54
CA PHE A 512 0.00 23.42 -21.68
C PHE A 512 -0.81 24.62 -22.21
N SER A 513 -0.76 24.86 -23.52
CA SER A 513 -1.57 25.88 -24.20
C SER A 513 -3.07 25.62 -24.04
N ALA A 514 -3.52 24.38 -24.23
CA ALA A 514 -4.92 24.00 -24.03
C ALA A 514 -5.40 24.17 -22.58
N LEU A 515 -4.53 23.95 -21.59
CA LEU A 515 -4.86 24.22 -20.18
C LEU A 515 -5.03 25.72 -19.91
N GLN A 516 -4.09 26.56 -20.34
CA GLN A 516 -4.16 28.00 -20.14
C GLN A 516 -5.36 28.65 -20.86
N THR A 517 -5.70 28.16 -22.06
CA THR A 517 -6.80 28.70 -22.88
C THR A 517 -8.19 28.17 -22.50
N HIS A 518 -8.32 26.89 -22.17
CA HIS A 518 -9.63 26.24 -21.96
C HIS A 518 -9.97 25.89 -20.51
N CYS A 519 -9.02 26.01 -19.57
CA CYS A 519 -9.23 25.67 -18.15
C CYS A 519 -8.92 26.83 -17.19
N LYS A 520 -8.92 28.09 -17.68
CA LYS A 520 -8.61 29.26 -16.85
C LYS A 520 -9.49 29.36 -15.59
N ARG A 521 -10.80 29.14 -15.69
CA ARG A 521 -11.73 29.14 -14.53
C ARG A 521 -11.35 28.08 -13.51
N GLU A 522 -11.01 26.88 -13.97
CA GLU A 522 -10.56 25.79 -13.13
C GLU A 522 -9.20 26.09 -12.47
N ILE A 523 -8.23 26.66 -13.20
CA ILE A 523 -6.92 27.06 -12.67
C ILE A 523 -7.09 28.13 -11.57
N GLU A 524 -7.91 29.16 -11.80
CA GLU A 524 -8.23 30.20 -10.80
C GLU A 524 -8.90 29.65 -9.53
N LEU A 525 -9.65 28.54 -9.61
CA LEU A 525 -10.20 27.85 -8.45
C LEU A 525 -9.13 27.09 -7.66
N VAL A 526 -8.17 26.48 -8.35
CA VAL A 526 -7.03 25.76 -7.74
C VAL A 526 -6.05 26.74 -7.10
N GLN A 527 -5.73 27.87 -7.75
CA GLN A 527 -4.82 28.90 -7.26
C GLN A 527 -5.23 29.49 -5.90
N ARG A 528 -6.52 29.47 -5.55
CA ARG A 528 -7.03 29.90 -4.22
C ARG A 528 -6.54 29.00 -3.08
N HIS A 529 -6.29 27.72 -3.38
CA HIS A 529 -5.86 26.71 -2.40
C HIS A 529 -4.37 26.39 -2.49
N TRP A 530 -3.84 26.37 -3.72
CA TRP A 530 -2.44 26.17 -4.04
C TRP A 530 -1.95 27.36 -4.90
N PRO A 531 -1.53 28.48 -4.28
CA PRO A 531 -1.02 29.63 -5.01
C PRO A 531 0.21 29.24 -5.85
N HIS A 532 0.14 29.47 -7.16
CA HIS A 532 1.22 29.22 -8.10
C HIS A 532 1.20 30.26 -9.24
N GLU A 533 2.37 30.55 -9.80
CA GLU A 533 2.52 31.38 -11.00
C GLU A 533 2.03 30.62 -12.24
N ASP A 534 1.60 31.33 -13.28
CA ASP A 534 1.34 30.73 -14.59
C ASP A 534 2.61 30.10 -15.16
N LEU A 535 2.47 28.98 -15.89
CA LEU A 535 3.61 28.27 -16.46
C LEU A 535 4.26 29.05 -17.62
N VAL A 536 5.59 29.19 -17.59
CA VAL A 536 6.38 29.81 -18.66
C VAL A 536 7.18 28.78 -19.43
N TRP A 537 7.04 28.75 -20.76
CA TRP A 537 7.90 28.01 -21.68
C TRP A 537 8.29 28.90 -22.87
N LEU A 538 9.29 28.47 -23.63
CA LEU A 538 9.77 29.17 -24.84
C LEU A 538 9.27 28.47 -26.11
N ASP A 539 9.18 29.22 -27.21
CA ASP A 539 8.86 28.66 -28.53
C ASP A 539 9.93 27.63 -28.96
N GLU A 540 11.20 27.98 -28.84
CA GLU A 540 12.34 27.07 -28.92
C GLU A 540 12.69 26.56 -27.51
N THR A 541 12.48 25.28 -27.24
CA THR A 541 12.79 24.69 -25.92
C THR A 541 14.31 24.54 -25.75
N PRO A 542 14.89 24.99 -24.63
CA PRO A 542 16.27 24.68 -24.32
C PRO A 542 16.48 23.18 -24.19
N VAL A 543 17.34 22.62 -25.05
CA VAL A 543 17.91 21.28 -24.90
C VAL A 543 19.30 21.46 -24.31
N ILE A 544 19.56 20.81 -23.18
CA ILE A 544 20.81 20.91 -22.42
C ILE A 544 21.36 19.49 -22.30
N GLU A 545 22.64 19.27 -22.60
CA GLU A 545 23.23 17.95 -22.38
C GLU A 545 23.44 17.68 -20.88
N PHE A 546 23.36 16.42 -20.45
CA PHE A 546 23.51 16.01 -19.04
C PHE A 546 24.79 16.56 -18.41
N LYS A 547 25.93 16.44 -19.13
CA LYS A 547 27.23 17.02 -18.76
C LYS A 547 27.18 18.54 -18.53
N GLU A 548 26.37 19.27 -19.31
CA GLU A 548 26.20 20.71 -19.15
C GLU A 548 25.30 21.05 -17.97
N GLY A 549 24.28 20.21 -17.69
CA GLY A 549 23.45 20.30 -16.49
C GLY A 549 24.26 20.08 -15.21
N VAL A 550 25.10 19.03 -15.18
CA VAL A 550 26.05 18.76 -14.10
C VAL A 550 27.03 19.93 -13.94
N LYS A 551 27.60 20.43 -15.04
CA LYS A 551 28.46 21.62 -15.01
C LYS A 551 27.75 22.85 -14.43
N MET A 552 26.50 23.12 -14.80
CA MET A 552 25.71 24.22 -14.22
C MET A 552 25.51 24.05 -12.72
N LEU A 553 25.27 22.84 -12.23
CA LEU A 553 25.18 22.54 -10.80
C LEU A 553 26.51 22.84 -10.08
N VAL A 554 27.63 22.30 -10.59
CA VAL A 554 28.97 22.50 -10.04
C VAL A 554 29.37 23.99 -10.02
N GLU A 555 29.16 24.72 -11.12
CA GLU A 555 29.43 26.16 -11.21
C GLU A 555 28.56 26.99 -10.24
N SER A 556 27.37 26.49 -9.87
CA SER A 556 26.52 27.12 -8.85
C SER A 556 26.93 26.85 -7.40
N GLY A 557 27.96 26.02 -7.18
CA GLY A 557 28.40 25.56 -5.87
C GLY A 557 27.51 24.46 -5.26
N TRP A 558 26.71 23.76 -6.08
CA TRP A 558 25.89 22.64 -5.61
C TRP A 558 26.75 21.44 -5.20
N LYS A 559 26.28 20.72 -4.17
CA LYS A 559 26.85 19.48 -3.66
C LYS A 559 25.71 18.52 -3.37
N GLU A 560 25.93 17.24 -3.64
CA GLU A 560 25.00 16.17 -3.29
C GLU A 560 25.02 15.87 -1.78
N GLU A 561 24.13 14.99 -1.31
CA GLU A 561 23.95 14.71 0.13
C GLU A 561 25.18 14.07 0.81
N ASN A 562 26.08 13.48 0.01
CA ASN A 562 27.38 12.98 0.45
C ASN A 562 28.44 14.09 0.62
N GLY A 563 28.13 15.34 0.22
CA GLY A 563 29.04 16.48 0.27
C GLY A 563 29.94 16.65 -0.97
N GLU A 564 29.89 15.74 -1.94
CA GLU A 564 30.65 15.79 -3.19
C GLU A 564 29.90 16.57 -4.29
N PRO A 565 30.59 17.10 -5.33
CA PRO A 565 29.91 17.63 -6.51
C PRO A 565 29.21 16.49 -7.28
N PRO A 566 28.12 16.79 -8.02
CA PRO A 566 27.48 15.79 -8.89
C PRO A 566 28.46 15.32 -9.99
N ALA A 567 28.42 14.03 -10.31
CA ALA A 567 29.24 13.41 -11.34
C ALA A 567 28.53 13.36 -12.71
N GLU A 568 29.29 13.27 -13.81
CA GLU A 568 28.75 13.17 -15.17
C GLU A 568 28.22 11.77 -15.53
N ASP A 569 28.58 10.75 -14.74
CA ASP A 569 28.26 9.33 -14.96
C ASP A 569 27.38 8.70 -13.86
N GLU A 570 26.84 9.52 -12.96
CA GLU A 570 25.85 9.14 -11.94
C GLU A 570 24.49 9.82 -12.21
N ASP A 571 23.44 9.42 -11.49
CA ASP A 571 22.11 10.02 -11.62
C ASP A 571 21.98 11.31 -10.79
N LEU A 572 21.09 12.21 -11.18
CA LEU A 572 20.82 13.41 -10.40
C LEU A 572 19.88 13.08 -9.24
N SER A 573 20.22 13.54 -8.02
CA SER A 573 19.26 13.47 -6.91
C SER A 573 18.04 14.35 -7.20
N THR A 574 16.89 14.01 -6.61
CA THR A 574 15.66 14.85 -6.67
C THR A 574 15.92 16.32 -6.26
N ARG A 575 16.92 16.57 -5.41
CA ARG A 575 17.34 17.93 -5.04
C ARG A 575 18.22 18.58 -6.11
N GLY A 576 19.12 17.82 -6.74
CA GLY A 576 19.89 18.23 -7.91
C GLY A 576 19.01 18.59 -9.11
N GLU A 577 17.99 17.78 -9.42
CA GLU A 577 16.96 18.11 -10.43
C GLU A 577 16.29 19.46 -10.16
N ALA A 578 15.83 19.66 -8.91
CA ALA A 578 15.14 20.87 -8.49
C ALA A 578 16.06 22.09 -8.63
N ARG A 579 17.32 21.95 -8.19
CA ARG A 579 18.34 23.00 -8.32
C ARG A 579 18.66 23.31 -9.79
N LEU A 580 18.79 22.30 -10.65
CA LEU A 580 19.06 22.51 -12.07
C LEU A 580 17.90 23.30 -12.73
N CYS A 581 16.66 23.00 -12.38
CA CYS A 581 15.50 23.75 -12.85
C CYS A 581 15.52 25.22 -12.39
N GLU A 582 15.96 25.52 -11.16
CA GLU A 582 16.15 26.91 -10.70
C GLU A 582 17.19 27.64 -11.55
N LEU A 583 18.32 27.00 -11.83
CA LEU A 583 19.41 27.57 -12.64
C LEU A 583 18.97 27.81 -14.09
N VAL A 584 18.20 26.87 -14.66
CA VAL A 584 17.58 27.02 -15.98
C VAL A 584 16.57 28.18 -15.99
N LYS A 585 15.69 28.29 -14.98
CA LYS A 585 14.75 29.42 -14.84
C LYS A 585 15.49 30.75 -14.67
N GLN A 586 16.62 30.78 -13.96
CA GLN A 586 17.44 31.98 -13.81
C GLN A 586 18.11 32.39 -15.13
N LYS A 587 18.71 31.44 -15.86
CA LYS A 587 19.47 31.68 -17.10
C LYS A 587 18.59 31.92 -18.33
N TYR A 588 17.61 31.04 -18.57
CA TYR A 588 16.79 31.00 -19.79
C TYR A 588 15.35 31.50 -19.60
N LYS A 589 14.94 31.84 -18.37
CA LYS A 589 13.58 32.36 -18.05
C LYS A 589 12.42 31.42 -18.40
N THR A 590 12.66 30.10 -18.38
CA THR A 590 11.66 29.04 -18.61
C THR A 590 11.46 28.17 -17.37
N ASP A 591 10.24 27.66 -17.17
CA ASP A 591 9.93 26.61 -16.18
C ASP A 591 10.11 25.19 -16.76
N TYR A 592 10.37 25.08 -18.07
CA TYR A 592 10.32 23.87 -18.88
C TYR A 592 11.53 23.76 -19.83
N PHE A 593 12.21 22.61 -19.83
CA PHE A 593 13.37 22.31 -20.69
C PHE A 593 13.59 20.80 -20.84
N ILE A 594 14.47 20.41 -21.76
CA ILE A 594 14.86 19.01 -22.01
C ILE A 594 16.33 18.84 -21.58
N LEU A 595 16.58 17.81 -20.77
CA LEU A 595 17.91 17.33 -20.43
C LEU A 595 18.20 16.09 -21.29
N ASP A 596 19.22 16.14 -22.13
CA ASP A 596 19.56 15.10 -23.12
C ASP A 596 20.90 14.42 -22.80
N LYS A 597 21.25 13.33 -23.48
CA LYS A 597 22.55 12.63 -23.35
C LYS A 597 22.85 12.10 -21.95
N PHE A 598 21.88 11.43 -21.33
CA PHE A 598 22.07 10.81 -20.00
C PHE A 598 23.11 9.68 -20.00
N PRO A 599 23.79 9.42 -18.86
CA PRO A 599 24.79 8.37 -18.74
C PRO A 599 24.19 6.96 -18.85
N ALA A 600 24.98 6.02 -19.38
CA ALA A 600 24.54 4.64 -19.66
C ALA A 600 24.41 3.75 -18.41
N SER A 601 24.95 4.20 -17.28
CA SER A 601 24.86 3.59 -15.95
C SER A 601 23.45 3.65 -15.35
N VAL A 602 22.68 4.70 -15.66
CA VAL A 602 21.38 4.99 -15.03
C VAL A 602 20.18 4.64 -15.91
N ARG A 603 20.41 4.14 -17.13
CA ARG A 603 19.37 3.91 -18.14
C ARG A 603 19.12 2.42 -18.42
N PRO A 604 17.86 2.01 -18.69
CA PRO A 604 17.52 0.61 -18.95
C PRO A 604 18.26 -0.02 -20.13
N PHE A 605 18.40 -1.35 -20.11
CA PHE A 605 19.15 -2.13 -21.11
C PHE A 605 18.75 -1.88 -22.57
N TYR A 606 17.48 -1.54 -22.82
CA TYR A 606 16.91 -1.28 -24.15
C TYR A 606 17.28 0.10 -24.73
N THR A 607 17.93 0.96 -23.95
CA THR A 607 18.31 2.32 -24.36
C THR A 607 19.49 2.29 -25.32
N HIS A 608 19.38 3.01 -26.44
CA HIS A 608 20.46 3.10 -27.41
C HIS A 608 21.65 3.90 -26.83
N LEU A 609 22.86 3.32 -26.86
CA LEU A 609 24.08 4.01 -26.48
C LEU A 609 24.38 5.16 -27.47
N ASP A 610 25.03 6.21 -27.00
CA ASP A 610 25.51 7.27 -27.89
C ASP A 610 26.59 6.71 -28.84
N PRO A 611 26.50 6.93 -30.18
CA PRO A 611 27.46 6.41 -31.14
C PRO A 611 28.88 7.00 -31.04
N GLU A 612 29.01 8.22 -30.52
CA GLU A 612 30.29 8.92 -30.35
C GLU A 612 30.92 8.62 -28.99
N ASN A 613 30.11 8.48 -27.94
CA ASN A 613 30.58 8.20 -26.58
C ASN A 613 29.70 7.18 -25.83
N PRO A 614 30.02 5.88 -25.88
CA PRO A 614 29.24 4.81 -25.24
C PRO A 614 29.06 4.90 -23.71
N ARG A 615 29.69 5.86 -23.01
CA ARG A 615 29.36 6.18 -21.61
C ARG A 615 28.01 6.89 -21.47
N PHE A 616 27.51 7.49 -22.54
CA PHE A 616 26.23 8.18 -22.61
C PHE A 616 25.24 7.44 -23.52
N THR A 617 24.02 7.94 -23.57
CA THR A 617 22.91 7.33 -24.30
C THR A 617 22.14 8.36 -25.12
N ASN A 618 21.46 7.90 -26.16
CA ASN A 618 20.46 8.68 -26.88
C ASN A 618 19.14 8.70 -26.08
N SER A 619 19.18 9.23 -24.86
CA SER A 619 18.01 9.36 -23.98
C SER A 619 17.97 10.72 -23.28
N PHE A 620 16.75 11.15 -22.99
CA PHE A 620 16.43 12.47 -22.49
C PHE A 620 15.31 12.41 -21.47
N ASP A 621 15.34 13.33 -20.51
CA ASP A 621 14.22 13.60 -19.61
C ASP A 621 13.74 15.04 -19.83
N ILE A 622 12.43 15.27 -19.67
CA ILE A 622 11.84 16.59 -19.78
C ILE A 622 11.43 17.04 -18.38
N LEU A 623 11.96 18.19 -17.95
CA LEU A 623 11.78 18.71 -16.61
C LEU A 623 10.82 19.89 -16.62
N LEU A 624 9.96 19.93 -15.61
CA LEU A 624 8.94 20.95 -15.39
C LEU A 624 8.94 21.35 -13.92
N ARG A 625 9.28 22.60 -13.62
CA ARG A 625 9.26 23.17 -12.25
C ARG A 625 9.93 22.28 -11.20
N GLY A 626 11.18 21.89 -11.44
CA GLY A 626 11.98 21.11 -10.48
C GLY A 626 11.72 19.61 -10.49
N THR A 627 10.96 19.08 -11.47
CA THR A 627 10.51 17.68 -11.50
C THR A 627 10.58 17.12 -12.91
N GLU A 628 11.22 15.97 -13.10
CA GLU A 628 11.11 15.13 -14.30
C GLU A 628 9.65 14.70 -14.51
N ILE A 629 9.05 15.03 -15.66
CA ILE A 629 7.65 14.67 -16.01
C ILE A 629 7.55 13.62 -17.12
N CYS A 630 8.65 13.38 -17.82
CA CYS A 630 8.74 12.55 -19.00
C CYS A 630 10.16 11.98 -19.08
N THR A 631 10.28 10.67 -19.30
CA THR A 631 11.54 10.02 -19.68
C THR A 631 11.40 9.36 -21.04
N GLY A 632 12.40 9.53 -21.91
CA GLY A 632 12.34 9.11 -23.30
C GLY A 632 13.70 8.87 -23.93
N GLY A 633 13.71 8.38 -25.16
CA GLY A 633 14.94 8.12 -25.89
C GLY A 633 14.80 7.13 -27.04
N GLN A 634 15.89 6.96 -27.77
CA GLN A 634 16.05 5.94 -28.79
C GLN A 634 16.17 4.55 -28.17
N ARG A 635 15.58 3.57 -28.83
CA ARG A 635 15.64 2.16 -28.45
C ARG A 635 16.58 1.36 -29.34
N ILE A 636 17.13 0.28 -28.83
CA ILE A 636 17.99 -0.63 -29.60
C ILE A 636 17.12 -1.50 -30.50
N HIS A 637 17.12 -1.20 -31.79
CA HIS A 637 16.38 -1.96 -32.82
C HIS A 637 17.14 -3.19 -33.35
N ASP A 638 18.47 -3.24 -33.19
CA ASP A 638 19.28 -4.40 -33.59
C ASP A 638 19.18 -5.52 -32.53
N ALA A 639 18.62 -6.68 -32.93
CA ALA A 639 18.41 -7.81 -32.05
C ALA A 639 19.68 -8.32 -31.35
N ARG A 640 20.85 -8.32 -32.03
CA ARG A 640 22.11 -8.84 -31.46
C ARG A 640 22.67 -7.90 -30.40
N LYS A 641 22.61 -6.58 -30.64
CA LYS A 641 22.97 -5.56 -29.64
C LYS A 641 22.02 -5.63 -28.44
N LEU A 642 20.72 -5.81 -28.67
CA LEU A 642 19.74 -5.93 -27.60
C LEU A 642 19.96 -7.19 -26.74
N GLU A 643 20.22 -8.35 -27.36
CA GLU A 643 20.60 -9.59 -26.64
C GLU A 643 21.90 -9.44 -25.84
N ALA A 644 22.87 -8.66 -26.32
CA ALA A 644 24.08 -8.34 -25.56
C ALA A 644 23.76 -7.51 -24.31
N ARG A 645 22.97 -6.43 -24.45
CA ARG A 645 22.57 -5.56 -23.33
C ARG A 645 21.68 -6.27 -22.30
N ILE A 646 20.77 -7.15 -22.73
CA ILE A 646 19.97 -8.01 -21.83
C ILE A 646 20.89 -8.89 -20.96
N ARG A 647 21.93 -9.47 -21.57
CA ARG A 647 22.91 -10.32 -20.87
C ARG A 647 23.78 -9.50 -19.90
N GLU A 648 24.23 -8.32 -20.30
CA GLU A 648 24.98 -7.38 -19.45
C GLU A 648 24.16 -6.91 -18.24
N ALA A 649 22.86 -6.66 -18.42
CA ALA A 649 21.94 -6.23 -17.37
C ALA A 649 21.46 -7.39 -16.45
N GLY A 650 21.89 -8.64 -16.70
CA GLY A 650 21.53 -9.80 -15.88
C GLY A 650 20.05 -10.20 -15.94
N VAL A 651 19.32 -9.82 -16.99
CA VAL A 651 17.90 -10.16 -17.16
C VAL A 651 17.77 -11.59 -17.70
N ASP A 652 16.79 -12.36 -17.21
CA ASP A 652 16.50 -13.70 -17.74
C ASP A 652 15.92 -13.60 -19.15
N ALA A 653 16.74 -13.91 -20.15
CA ALA A 653 16.34 -13.82 -21.56
C ALA A 653 15.05 -14.59 -21.89
N ARG A 654 14.77 -15.68 -21.16
CA ARG A 654 13.56 -16.51 -21.37
C ARG A 654 12.26 -15.77 -21.03
N SER A 655 12.30 -14.80 -20.11
CA SER A 655 11.13 -13.98 -19.82
C SER A 655 10.87 -12.89 -20.85
N LEU A 656 11.81 -12.68 -21.78
CA LEU A 656 11.72 -11.71 -22.87
C LEU A 656 11.67 -12.37 -24.26
N ASP A 657 11.44 -13.69 -24.37
CA ASP A 657 11.48 -14.38 -25.67
C ASP A 657 10.46 -13.83 -26.68
N GLU A 658 9.22 -13.54 -26.24
CA GLU A 658 8.17 -12.89 -27.06
C GLU A 658 8.59 -11.48 -27.51
N TYR A 659 9.16 -10.69 -26.60
CA TYR A 659 9.68 -9.36 -26.90
C TYR A 659 10.83 -9.45 -27.91
N MET A 660 11.76 -10.38 -27.73
CA MET A 660 12.91 -10.58 -28.62
C MET A 660 12.54 -11.14 -30.00
N GLU A 661 11.44 -11.89 -30.12
CA GLU A 661 10.92 -12.35 -31.41
C GLU A 661 10.63 -11.18 -32.35
N ALA A 662 10.02 -10.10 -31.86
CA ALA A 662 9.77 -8.89 -32.63
C ALA A 662 11.05 -8.31 -33.26
N PHE A 663 12.12 -8.13 -32.47
CA PHE A 663 13.40 -7.61 -33.00
C PHE A 663 14.08 -8.58 -33.98
N ARG A 664 13.87 -9.89 -33.82
CA ARG A 664 14.38 -10.93 -34.75
C ARG A 664 13.62 -10.96 -36.08
N LEU A 665 12.32 -10.60 -36.07
CA LEU A 665 11.51 -10.40 -37.28
C LEU A 665 11.84 -9.07 -37.99
N GLY A 666 12.47 -8.15 -37.28
CA GLY A 666 12.89 -6.84 -37.78
C GLY A 666 12.06 -5.72 -37.16
N VAL A 667 12.73 -4.60 -36.88
CA VAL A 667 12.08 -3.39 -36.40
C VAL A 667 12.88 -2.17 -36.88
N SER A 668 12.18 -1.14 -37.38
CA SER A 668 12.81 0.13 -37.75
C SER A 668 13.49 0.78 -36.54
N PRO A 669 14.50 1.65 -36.74
CA PRO A 669 14.93 2.57 -35.69
C PRO A 669 13.73 3.33 -35.11
N HIS A 670 13.65 3.42 -33.79
CA HIS A 670 12.51 4.05 -33.10
C HIS A 670 12.91 4.71 -31.79
N ALA A 671 12.07 5.63 -31.36
CA ALA A 671 12.19 6.36 -30.11
C ALA A 671 10.80 6.69 -29.55
N GLY A 672 10.73 6.88 -28.24
CA GLY A 672 9.48 7.11 -27.53
C GLY A 672 9.69 7.65 -26.13
N CYS A 673 8.61 7.79 -25.39
CA CYS A 673 8.63 8.24 -23.99
C CYS A 673 7.48 7.63 -23.17
N GLY A 674 7.64 7.70 -21.85
CA GLY A 674 6.56 7.53 -20.87
C GLY A 674 6.43 8.81 -20.03
N ILE A 675 5.19 9.20 -19.74
CA ILE A 675 4.84 10.45 -19.05
C ILE A 675 3.81 10.12 -17.96
N GLY A 676 4.00 10.66 -16.74
CA GLY A 676 3.01 10.51 -15.67
C GLY A 676 1.93 11.59 -15.73
N LEU A 677 0.67 11.22 -16.02
CA LEU A 677 -0.47 12.16 -16.09
C LEU A 677 -0.62 12.96 -14.79
N GLU A 678 -0.64 12.26 -13.65
CA GLU A 678 -0.80 12.87 -12.33
C GLU A 678 0.38 13.78 -11.97
N ARG A 679 1.56 13.53 -12.56
CA ARG A 679 2.79 14.29 -12.39
C ARG A 679 2.73 15.62 -13.12
N ILE A 680 2.30 15.63 -14.40
CA ILE A 680 1.99 16.86 -15.15
C ILE A 680 1.06 17.77 -14.34
N LEU A 681 -0.02 17.21 -13.79
CA LEU A 681 -0.97 18.02 -13.02
C LEU A 681 -0.35 18.59 -11.73
N THR A 682 0.43 17.78 -11.02
CA THR A 682 1.06 18.19 -9.76
C THR A 682 2.04 19.34 -9.96
N THR A 683 2.83 19.30 -11.03
CA THR A 683 3.86 20.30 -11.36
C THR A 683 3.24 21.55 -12.00
N PHE A 684 2.31 21.39 -12.95
CA PHE A 684 1.63 22.52 -13.60
C PHE A 684 0.83 23.36 -12.58
N LEU A 685 0.08 22.70 -11.68
CA LEU A 685 -0.79 23.36 -10.70
C LEU A 685 -0.14 23.59 -9.32
N GLY A 686 1.16 23.29 -9.14
CA GLY A 686 1.88 23.51 -7.88
C GLY A 686 1.30 22.78 -6.66
N LEU A 687 0.72 21.58 -6.84
CA LEU A 687 -0.05 20.89 -5.78
C LEU A 687 0.82 20.33 -4.63
N GLY A 688 2.12 20.19 -4.86
CA GLY A 688 3.12 19.70 -3.90
C GLY A 688 3.05 18.19 -3.56
N ASP A 689 1.92 17.51 -3.80
CA ASP A 689 1.77 16.05 -3.61
C ASP A 689 0.87 15.43 -4.68
N VAL A 690 1.34 14.34 -5.29
CA VAL A 690 0.67 13.63 -6.38
C VAL A 690 -0.68 13.02 -5.98
N ARG A 691 -0.91 12.75 -4.68
CA ARG A 691 -2.22 12.27 -4.20
C ARG A 691 -3.33 13.30 -4.39
N TRP A 692 -3.01 14.58 -4.56
CA TRP A 692 -4.02 15.61 -4.87
C TRP A 692 -4.54 15.50 -6.30
N SER A 693 -3.67 15.24 -7.29
CA SER A 693 -4.03 15.07 -8.71
C SER A 693 -4.56 13.68 -9.06
N THR A 694 -4.47 12.71 -8.15
CA THR A 694 -4.93 11.33 -8.35
C THR A 694 -6.31 11.11 -7.73
N LEU A 695 -7.31 10.66 -8.52
CA LEU A 695 -8.70 10.57 -8.04
C LEU A 695 -8.83 9.65 -6.82
N PHE A 696 -8.39 8.40 -6.97
CA PHE A 696 -8.33 7.40 -5.89
C PHE A 696 -6.93 6.80 -5.84
N PHE A 697 -6.00 7.52 -5.18
CA PHE A 697 -4.59 7.15 -5.14
C PHE A 697 -4.32 5.73 -4.63
N ARG A 698 -3.23 5.14 -5.10
CA ARG A 698 -2.61 3.93 -4.56
C ARG A 698 -1.18 4.22 -4.17
N ASP A 699 -0.87 3.91 -2.93
CA ASP A 699 0.48 3.89 -2.35
C ASP A 699 0.60 2.65 -1.44
N PRO A 700 1.78 2.35 -0.86
CA PRO A 700 1.98 1.14 -0.05
C PRO A 700 1.10 1.03 1.20
N LYS A 701 0.34 2.07 1.56
CA LYS A 701 -0.54 2.13 2.74
C LYS A 701 -2.01 2.36 2.38
N SER A 702 -2.34 2.37 1.08
CA SER A 702 -3.67 2.74 0.56
C SER A 702 -4.73 1.64 0.63
N LEU A 703 -4.30 0.37 0.65
CA LEU A 703 -5.18 -0.78 0.90
C LEU A 703 -5.05 -1.20 2.37
N PRO A 704 -6.13 -1.68 3.01
CA PRO A 704 -6.03 -2.26 4.34
C PRO A 704 -5.15 -3.51 4.27
N LEU A 705 -4.31 -3.71 5.29
CA LEU A 705 -3.66 -5.00 5.51
C LEU A 705 -4.77 -6.04 5.73
N ASP A 706 -4.73 -7.12 4.97
CA ASP A 706 -5.66 -8.23 5.18
C ASP A 706 -5.23 -9.01 6.42
N HIS A 707 -5.77 -8.63 7.57
CA HIS A 707 -5.55 -9.30 8.85
C HIS A 707 -6.38 -10.58 9.00
N ARG A 708 -7.10 -11.03 7.96
CA ARG A 708 -7.78 -12.34 8.03
C ARG A 708 -6.71 -13.43 8.09
N PRO A 709 -6.72 -14.30 9.11
CA PRO A 709 -5.76 -15.40 9.16
C PRO A 709 -5.95 -16.33 7.95
N PRO A 710 -4.87 -16.92 7.42
CA PRO A 710 -4.98 -17.97 6.41
C PRO A 710 -5.86 -19.13 6.94
N PRO A 711 -6.55 -19.87 6.06
CA PRO A 711 -7.43 -20.96 6.48
C PRO A 711 -6.68 -22.00 7.31
N LEU A 712 -7.30 -22.42 8.41
CA LEU A 712 -6.73 -23.42 9.34
C LEU A 712 -6.48 -24.75 8.62
N ARG A 713 -5.35 -25.41 8.92
CA ARG A 713 -5.02 -26.73 8.35
C ARG A 713 -5.98 -27.83 8.83
N HIS A 714 -6.55 -27.64 10.02
CA HIS A 714 -7.53 -28.52 10.69
C HIS A 714 -8.75 -27.72 11.18
N PRO A 715 -9.74 -27.43 10.32
CA PRO A 715 -10.93 -26.67 10.70
C PRO A 715 -11.74 -27.31 11.86
N GLU A 716 -11.62 -28.62 12.07
CA GLU A 716 -12.23 -29.33 13.18
C GLU A 716 -11.64 -28.98 14.56
N ALA A 717 -10.45 -28.39 14.59
CA ALA A 717 -9.74 -27.95 15.80
C ALA A 717 -9.71 -26.40 15.91
N ASP A 718 -10.81 -25.75 15.54
CA ASP A 718 -10.99 -24.28 15.62
C ASP A 718 -11.40 -23.82 17.03
N THR A 719 -10.47 -23.14 17.71
CA THR A 719 -10.64 -22.60 19.07
C THR A 719 -11.63 -21.43 19.19
N LEU A 720 -11.92 -20.70 18.09
CA LEU A 720 -12.96 -19.65 18.06
C LEU A 720 -14.35 -20.27 17.94
N ALA A 721 -14.50 -21.26 17.06
CA ALA A 721 -15.76 -21.97 16.88
C ALA A 721 -16.15 -22.76 18.15
N ALA A 722 -15.19 -23.36 18.86
CA ALA A 722 -15.42 -23.98 20.16
C ALA A 722 -15.92 -22.98 21.21
N ALA A 723 -15.22 -21.86 21.39
CA ALA A 723 -15.61 -20.83 22.37
C ALA A 723 -17.01 -20.26 22.08
N SER A 724 -17.34 -20.08 20.80
CA SER A 724 -18.66 -19.62 20.35
C SER A 724 -19.78 -20.63 20.69
N ARG A 725 -19.54 -21.93 20.48
CA ARG A 725 -20.49 -22.99 20.87
C ARG A 725 -20.66 -23.08 22.39
N ALA A 726 -19.59 -22.94 23.15
CA ALA A 726 -19.66 -22.93 24.62
C ALA A 726 -20.49 -21.75 25.15
N ALA A 727 -20.27 -20.54 24.62
CA ALA A 727 -21.03 -19.34 25.00
C ALA A 727 -22.52 -19.45 24.64
N LEU A 728 -22.87 -20.05 23.50
CA LEU A 728 -24.26 -20.33 23.13
C LEU A 728 -24.91 -21.35 24.06
N ALA A 729 -24.21 -22.43 24.42
CA ALA A 729 -24.72 -23.44 25.35
C ALA A 729 -24.98 -22.89 26.77
N GLU A 730 -24.15 -21.96 27.26
CA GLU A 730 -24.40 -21.24 28.52
C GLU A 730 -25.60 -20.30 28.42
N HIS A 731 -25.79 -19.64 27.27
CA HIS A 731 -26.91 -18.73 27.03
C HIS A 731 -28.25 -19.49 26.96
N ASP A 732 -28.28 -20.63 26.26
CA ASP A 732 -29.47 -21.49 26.15
C ASP A 732 -29.81 -22.19 27.49
N ALA A 733 -28.81 -22.50 28.33
CA ALA A 733 -29.02 -23.03 29.69
C ALA A 733 -29.63 -22.01 30.67
N HIS A 734 -29.62 -20.72 30.32
CA HIS A 734 -30.19 -19.63 31.11
C HIS A 734 -31.46 -19.01 30.49
N ALA A 735 -31.89 -19.46 29.31
CA ALA A 735 -33.13 -19.03 28.68
C ALA A 735 -34.34 -19.80 29.27
N SER A 736 -35.25 -19.09 29.93
CA SER A 736 -36.56 -19.66 30.28
C SER A 736 -37.37 -20.00 29.01
N PRO A 737 -38.21 -21.06 28.99
CA PRO A 737 -38.84 -21.56 27.77
C PRO A 737 -39.85 -20.62 27.07
N GLU A 738 -40.13 -19.44 27.61
CA GLU A 738 -41.23 -18.56 27.18
C GLU A 738 -40.81 -17.47 26.16
N ASP A 739 -39.51 -17.22 25.97
CA ASP A 739 -39.00 -16.11 25.14
C ASP A 739 -38.51 -16.52 23.73
N ALA A 740 -38.79 -17.74 23.26
CA ALA A 740 -38.36 -18.19 21.94
C ALA A 740 -39.20 -17.55 20.79
N PRO A 741 -38.63 -16.72 19.91
CA PRO A 741 -39.37 -16.12 18.80
C PRO A 741 -39.65 -17.14 17.69
N ALA A 742 -40.85 -17.10 17.11
CA ALA A 742 -41.26 -18.02 16.06
C ALA A 742 -40.40 -17.91 14.78
N PRO A 743 -40.02 -19.03 14.14
CA PRO A 743 -39.14 -19.01 12.97
C PRO A 743 -39.82 -18.42 11.72
N ALA A 744 -39.10 -17.55 11.02
CA ALA A 744 -39.56 -16.98 9.75
C ALA A 744 -39.48 -18.01 8.60
N PRO A 745 -40.43 -18.01 7.64
CA PRO A 745 -40.49 -19.02 6.60
C PRO A 745 -39.42 -18.83 5.51
N LEU A 746 -38.70 -19.91 5.20
CA LEU A 746 -37.72 -19.97 4.12
C LEU A 746 -38.38 -19.90 2.73
N ALA A 747 -37.94 -18.94 1.92
CA ALA A 747 -38.32 -18.86 0.50
C ALA A 747 -37.60 -19.95 -0.32
N LYS A 748 -38.35 -20.68 -1.14
CA LYS A 748 -37.82 -21.76 -1.99
C LYS A 748 -37.29 -21.21 -3.32
N THR A 749 -36.05 -21.54 -3.68
CA THR A 749 -35.57 -21.47 -5.07
C THR A 749 -35.84 -22.80 -5.80
N PRO A 750 -36.23 -22.78 -7.08
CA PRO A 750 -36.51 -23.99 -7.85
C PRO A 750 -35.23 -24.59 -8.47
N SER A 751 -35.25 -25.92 -8.66
CA SER A 751 -34.23 -26.67 -9.39
C SER A 751 -34.76 -27.10 -10.77
N ALA A 752 -33.91 -27.10 -11.80
CA ALA A 752 -34.14 -27.74 -13.09
C ALA A 752 -32.81 -28.12 -13.78
N ASN A 753 -32.75 -29.32 -14.35
CA ASN A 753 -31.56 -29.92 -14.99
C ASN A 753 -31.44 -29.56 -16.48
N GLY A 754 -30.25 -29.73 -17.10
CA GLY A 754 -30.07 -29.56 -18.56
C GLY A 754 -28.65 -29.75 -19.14
N GLU A 755 -28.13 -30.98 -19.10
CA GLU A 755 -27.16 -31.63 -20.04
C GLU A 755 -25.96 -30.89 -20.70
N ALA A 756 -24.77 -31.21 -20.17
CA ALA A 756 -23.51 -31.64 -20.84
C ALA A 756 -23.11 -31.21 -22.28
N SER A 757 -21.89 -30.65 -22.39
CA SER A 757 -20.89 -31.07 -23.39
C SER A 757 -19.44 -30.85 -22.87
N THR A 758 -18.49 -31.67 -23.30
CA THR A 758 -17.10 -31.73 -22.76
C THR A 758 -16.11 -30.88 -23.57
N PRO A 759 -15.03 -30.38 -22.95
CA PRO A 759 -13.71 -30.72 -23.51
C PRO A 759 -12.57 -30.96 -22.49
N ALA A 760 -11.62 -31.81 -22.91
CA ALA A 760 -10.19 -31.90 -22.56
C ALA A 760 -9.70 -31.83 -21.09
N LYS A 761 -8.96 -32.87 -20.67
CA LYS A 761 -8.26 -32.99 -19.37
C LYS A 761 -7.10 -31.99 -19.20
N PRO A 762 -6.98 -31.34 -18.03
CA PRO A 762 -5.71 -30.99 -17.38
C PRO A 762 -5.16 -32.15 -16.54
N LEU A 763 -3.90 -32.02 -16.10
CA LEU A 763 -3.19 -33.02 -15.28
C LEU A 763 -3.83 -33.17 -13.88
N VAL A 764 -3.92 -34.40 -13.39
CA VAL A 764 -4.48 -34.71 -12.06
C VAL A 764 -3.44 -34.41 -10.98
N VAL A 765 -3.67 -33.36 -10.21
CA VAL A 765 -3.24 -33.34 -8.80
C VAL A 765 -4.16 -34.30 -8.07
N ALA A 766 -3.61 -35.31 -7.39
CA ALA A 766 -4.41 -36.30 -6.68
C ALA A 766 -5.18 -35.63 -5.55
N GLN A 767 -6.49 -35.45 -5.72
CA GLN A 767 -7.40 -35.33 -4.59
C GLN A 767 -7.59 -36.72 -3.99
N PRO A 768 -7.60 -36.87 -2.65
CA PRO A 768 -7.98 -38.13 -2.03
C PRO A 768 -9.46 -38.41 -2.32
N GLU A 769 -9.74 -39.56 -2.95
CA GLU A 769 -11.10 -40.08 -3.11
C GLU A 769 -11.77 -40.28 -1.74
N PRO A 770 -13.06 -39.94 -1.57
CA PRO A 770 -13.76 -40.08 -0.31
C PRO A 770 -14.39 -41.49 -0.19
N GLU A 771 -13.59 -42.49 0.19
CA GLU A 771 -14.12 -43.79 0.61
C GLU A 771 -13.85 -44.10 2.08
N GLY A 772 -14.87 -44.62 2.76
CA GLY A 772 -14.65 -45.78 3.62
C GLY A 772 -14.72 -45.59 5.12
N ASP A 773 -14.84 -44.39 5.68
CA ASP A 773 -15.30 -44.21 7.06
C ASP A 773 -16.12 -42.94 7.22
N GLY A 774 -17.24 -43.06 7.93
CA GLY A 774 -18.17 -41.95 8.12
C GLY A 774 -17.51 -40.82 8.89
N ALA A 775 -17.56 -39.60 8.36
CA ALA A 775 -17.09 -38.39 9.03
C ALA A 775 -17.96 -38.06 10.25
N GLN A 776 -17.79 -38.81 11.33
CA GLN A 776 -18.00 -38.30 12.67
C GLN A 776 -16.99 -37.16 12.85
N LEU A 777 -17.51 -35.94 12.82
CA LEU A 777 -16.87 -34.81 13.50
C LEU A 777 -16.45 -35.31 14.89
N ALA A 778 -15.25 -34.96 15.34
CA ALA A 778 -14.75 -35.47 16.61
C ALA A 778 -15.59 -34.91 17.77
N ASP A 779 -16.65 -35.62 18.16
CA ASP A 779 -17.64 -35.31 19.21
C ASP A 779 -17.05 -35.36 20.64
N GLY A 780 -15.75 -35.11 20.77
CA GLY A 780 -15.08 -34.87 22.04
C GLY A 780 -15.16 -33.39 22.44
N PRO A 781 -15.21 -33.08 23.75
CA PRO A 781 -15.02 -31.70 24.21
C PRO A 781 -13.68 -31.13 23.71
N PRO A 782 -13.56 -29.81 23.47
CA PRO A 782 -12.38 -29.20 22.84
C PRO A 782 -11.04 -29.53 23.53
N SER A 783 -11.06 -29.79 24.84
CA SER A 783 -9.89 -30.24 25.61
C SER A 783 -9.29 -31.57 25.14
N LYS A 784 -10.05 -32.43 24.44
CA LYS A 784 -9.59 -33.71 23.88
C LYS A 784 -9.01 -33.63 22.46
N TRP A 785 -8.99 -32.46 21.81
CA TRP A 785 -8.42 -32.35 20.47
C TRP A 785 -6.93 -32.73 20.45
N PRO A 786 -6.44 -33.46 19.43
CA PRO A 786 -5.03 -33.82 19.30
C PRO A 786 -4.13 -32.58 19.32
N LEU A 787 -3.07 -32.61 20.14
CA LEU A 787 -2.14 -31.50 20.28
C LEU A 787 -1.45 -31.14 18.94
N ALA A 788 -1.12 -32.15 18.13
CA ALA A 788 -0.55 -31.97 16.80
C ALA A 788 -1.39 -31.07 15.88
N LYS A 789 -2.72 -31.28 15.85
CA LYS A 789 -3.64 -30.46 15.05
C LYS A 789 -3.68 -29.00 15.51
N LEU A 790 -3.59 -28.76 16.82
CA LEU A 790 -3.48 -27.41 17.37
C LEU A 790 -2.12 -26.75 17.03
N ILE A 791 -1.03 -27.53 16.95
CA ILE A 791 0.28 -27.05 16.49
C ILE A 791 0.22 -26.69 14.99
N ALA A 792 -0.37 -27.54 14.15
CA ALA A 792 -0.57 -27.29 12.72
C ALA A 792 -1.57 -26.17 12.41
N ASN A 793 -2.41 -25.75 13.38
CA ASN A 793 -3.31 -24.60 13.26
C ASN A 793 -2.70 -23.28 13.77
N TYR A 794 -2.07 -23.30 14.95
CA TYR A 794 -1.70 -22.08 15.70
C TYR A 794 -0.24 -22.04 16.16
N GLY A 795 0.51 -23.15 16.03
CA GLY A 795 1.84 -23.30 16.60
C GLY A 795 2.97 -22.77 15.73
N ASP A 796 4.11 -22.53 16.38
CA ASP A 796 5.42 -22.30 15.76
C ASP A 796 6.40 -23.40 16.19
N SER A 797 7.67 -23.29 15.76
CA SER A 797 8.76 -24.24 16.00
C SER A 797 8.89 -24.72 17.46
N SER A 798 8.62 -23.83 18.43
CA SER A 798 8.75 -24.11 19.86
C SER A 798 7.62 -25.00 20.39
N ASN A 799 6.42 -24.91 19.82
CA ASN A 799 5.26 -25.71 20.22
C ASN A 799 5.40 -27.18 19.82
N THR A 800 6.20 -27.50 18.77
CA THR A 800 6.47 -28.90 18.37
C THR A 800 7.25 -29.69 19.43
N SER A 801 7.78 -29.03 20.47
CA SER A 801 8.38 -29.68 21.63
C SER A 801 7.37 -30.19 22.65
N TRP A 802 6.13 -29.70 22.63
CA TRP A 802 5.10 -30.07 23.62
C TRP A 802 4.58 -31.50 23.47
N LEU A 803 4.94 -32.17 22.37
CA LEU A 803 4.68 -33.59 22.15
C LEU A 803 5.64 -34.48 22.96
N ASP A 804 6.82 -33.99 23.33
CA ASP A 804 7.77 -34.71 24.19
C ASP A 804 7.14 -35.05 25.55
N SER A 805 7.35 -36.28 26.04
CA SER A 805 6.80 -36.76 27.32
C SER A 805 7.21 -35.94 28.57
N ARG A 806 8.21 -35.05 28.45
CA ARG A 806 8.63 -34.13 29.52
C ARG A 806 7.68 -32.94 29.71
N PHE A 807 6.85 -32.61 28.72
CA PHE A 807 5.88 -31.52 28.80
C PHE A 807 4.56 -31.97 29.43
N GLN A 808 4.02 -31.10 30.28
CA GLN A 808 2.62 -31.11 30.69
C GLN A 808 1.88 -30.06 29.88
N VAL A 809 0.71 -30.41 29.37
CA VAL A 809 -0.07 -29.54 28.49
C VAL A 809 -1.39 -29.23 29.18
N TRP A 810 -1.51 -27.98 29.61
CA TRP A 810 -2.77 -27.46 30.14
C TRP A 810 -3.71 -27.09 28.97
N ARG A 811 -5.00 -27.32 29.16
CA ARG A 811 -6.08 -27.00 28.21
C ARG A 811 -7.05 -26.01 28.85
N HIS A 812 -7.51 -25.04 28.08
CA HIS A 812 -8.57 -24.11 28.45
C HIS A 812 -9.94 -24.74 28.10
N ASP A 813 -10.76 -24.98 29.12
CA ASP A 813 -11.97 -25.82 28.99
C ASP A 813 -12.97 -25.32 27.93
N ALA A 814 -13.17 -24.01 27.83
CA ALA A 814 -14.18 -23.42 26.94
C ALA A 814 -13.73 -23.28 25.47
N SER A 815 -12.44 -23.05 25.20
CA SER A 815 -11.94 -22.83 23.81
C SER A 815 -11.10 -23.98 23.26
N GLY A 816 -10.66 -24.94 24.08
CA GLY A 816 -9.69 -25.98 23.69
C GLY A 816 -8.25 -25.47 23.55
N GLY A 817 -8.02 -24.16 23.71
CA GLY A 817 -6.68 -23.55 23.63
C GLY A 817 -5.71 -24.12 24.65
N ALA A 818 -4.41 -24.13 24.36
CA ALA A 818 -3.45 -24.89 25.17
C ALA A 818 -2.13 -24.18 25.50
N VAL A 819 -1.53 -24.57 26.63
CA VAL A 819 -0.22 -24.09 27.08
C VAL A 819 0.65 -25.25 27.59
N GLY A 820 1.81 -25.47 26.95
CA GLY A 820 2.80 -26.46 27.35
C GLY A 820 3.82 -25.92 28.35
N PHE A 821 4.07 -26.68 29.42
CA PHE A 821 5.01 -26.31 30.47
C PHE A 821 5.69 -27.51 31.13
N VAL A 822 6.84 -27.28 31.76
CA VAL A 822 7.62 -28.28 32.49
C VAL A 822 7.81 -27.84 33.94
N LYS A 823 7.51 -28.74 34.89
CA LYS A 823 7.67 -28.50 36.33
C LYS A 823 9.14 -28.71 36.73
N ARG A 824 9.81 -27.68 37.24
CA ARG A 824 11.21 -27.75 37.74
C ARG A 824 11.31 -27.07 39.11
N GLY A 825 11.27 -27.88 40.17
CA GLY A 825 11.22 -27.41 41.55
C GLY A 825 9.96 -26.57 41.79
N LYS A 826 10.13 -25.31 42.22
CA LYS A 826 9.04 -24.34 42.43
C LYS A 826 8.66 -23.53 41.19
N PHE A 827 9.22 -23.86 40.02
CA PHE A 827 9.01 -23.13 38.78
C PHE A 827 8.23 -23.96 37.76
N ALA A 828 7.39 -23.27 36.98
CA ALA A 828 6.84 -23.78 35.72
C ALA A 828 7.61 -23.11 34.58
N ILE A 829 8.37 -23.90 33.83
CA ILE A 829 9.04 -23.44 32.60
C ILE A 829 8.03 -23.58 31.47
N VAL A 830 7.49 -22.46 31.00
CA VAL A 830 6.49 -22.38 29.94
C VAL A 830 7.21 -22.06 28.63
N VAL A 831 6.86 -22.71 27.52
CA VAL A 831 7.64 -22.59 26.27
C VAL A 831 6.71 -22.29 25.11
N GLY A 832 7.02 -21.25 24.33
CA GLY A 832 6.25 -20.90 23.13
C GLY A 832 4.95 -20.14 23.43
N ASN A 833 4.29 -19.71 22.36
CA ASN A 833 3.00 -19.03 22.43
C ASN A 833 1.87 -20.03 22.82
N PRO A 834 0.75 -19.58 23.41
CA PRO A 834 -0.44 -20.40 23.56
C PRO A 834 -0.94 -20.92 22.21
N LEU A 835 -1.37 -22.18 22.15
CA LEU A 835 -2.00 -22.76 20.95
C LEU A 835 -3.49 -22.44 20.94
N CYS A 836 -3.83 -21.28 20.40
CA CYS A 836 -5.18 -20.83 20.10
C CYS A 836 -5.12 -19.67 19.11
N ASP A 837 -6.28 -19.20 18.63
CA ASP A 837 -6.35 -17.95 17.90
C ASP A 837 -5.79 -16.78 18.73
N HIS A 838 -5.04 -15.89 18.10
CA HIS A 838 -4.32 -14.81 18.79
C HIS A 838 -5.24 -13.83 19.55
N THR A 839 -6.49 -13.65 19.09
CA THR A 839 -7.49 -12.83 19.80
C THR A 839 -7.83 -13.40 21.18
N GLN A 840 -7.61 -14.71 21.39
CA GLN A 840 -7.83 -15.42 22.64
C GLN A 840 -6.62 -15.42 23.58
N TYR A 841 -5.43 -14.94 23.16
CA TYR A 841 -4.20 -15.02 23.97
C TYR A 841 -4.37 -14.45 25.39
N ARG A 842 -5.01 -13.29 25.54
CA ARG A 842 -5.22 -12.67 26.87
C ARG A 842 -6.04 -13.57 27.80
N LEU A 843 -7.13 -14.14 27.29
CA LEU A 843 -8.02 -15.05 28.02
C LEU A 843 -7.28 -16.32 28.45
N VAL A 844 -6.58 -16.97 27.51
CA VAL A 844 -5.87 -18.23 27.74
C VAL A 844 -4.68 -18.04 28.68
N ILE A 845 -3.93 -16.94 28.54
CA ILE A 845 -2.82 -16.58 29.45
C ILE A 845 -3.34 -16.33 30.87
N ASP A 846 -4.39 -15.54 31.05
CA ASP A 846 -4.91 -15.22 32.39
C ASP A 846 -5.48 -16.46 33.09
N ALA A 847 -6.21 -17.31 32.37
CA ALA A 847 -6.73 -18.57 32.90
C ALA A 847 -5.60 -19.55 33.27
N PHE A 848 -4.56 -19.68 32.44
CA PHE A 848 -3.40 -20.52 32.74
C PHE A 848 -2.62 -20.02 33.97
N LEU A 849 -2.42 -18.71 34.09
CA LEU A 849 -1.72 -18.12 35.24
C LEU A 849 -2.53 -18.26 36.54
N ALA A 850 -3.87 -18.22 36.46
CA ALA A 850 -4.74 -18.56 37.59
C ALA A 850 -4.58 -20.04 37.99
N HIS A 851 -4.61 -20.97 37.02
CA HIS A 851 -4.38 -22.39 37.26
C HIS A 851 -3.01 -22.66 37.93
N LEU A 852 -1.92 -22.06 37.42
CA LEU A 852 -0.59 -22.18 38.02
C LEU A 852 -0.51 -21.66 39.46
N ARG A 853 -1.25 -20.59 39.78
CA ARG A 853 -1.31 -20.00 41.13
C ARG A 853 -2.11 -20.86 42.11
N GLU A 854 -3.27 -21.35 41.69
CA GLU A 854 -4.29 -21.91 42.58
C GLU A 854 -4.24 -23.43 42.70
N LYS A 855 -3.92 -24.13 41.60
CA LYS A 855 -3.82 -25.60 41.58
C LYS A 855 -2.38 -26.06 41.77
N GLU A 856 -1.46 -25.57 40.93
CA GLU A 856 -0.07 -26.06 40.89
C GLU A 856 0.87 -25.39 41.90
N LYS A 857 0.55 -24.15 42.33
CA LYS A 857 1.37 -23.32 43.22
C LYS A 857 2.81 -23.08 42.72
N LEU A 858 2.98 -22.99 41.39
CA LEU A 858 4.27 -22.81 40.72
C LEU A 858 4.51 -21.35 40.30
N LYS A 859 5.78 -20.97 40.17
CA LYS A 859 6.22 -19.66 39.66
C LYS A 859 6.53 -19.76 38.16
N PRO A 860 5.81 -19.04 37.28
CA PRO A 860 6.05 -19.12 35.84
C PRO A 860 7.36 -18.43 35.44
N ILE A 861 8.03 -19.02 34.46
CA ILE A 861 9.07 -18.42 33.62
C ILE A 861 8.69 -18.80 32.19
N TRP A 862 8.43 -17.82 31.33
CA TRP A 862 8.01 -18.05 29.95
C TRP A 862 9.21 -17.86 29.01
N LEU A 863 9.48 -18.85 28.17
CA LEU A 863 10.59 -18.91 27.22
C LEU A 863 10.05 -18.99 25.79
N LEU A 864 10.84 -18.51 24.83
CA LEU A 864 10.61 -18.68 23.40
C LEU A 864 9.25 -18.14 22.91
N VAL A 865 8.77 -17.04 23.52
CA VAL A 865 7.53 -16.37 23.07
C VAL A 865 7.83 -15.36 21.97
N GLY A 866 6.84 -15.15 21.10
CA GLY A 866 6.85 -14.07 20.12
C GLY A 866 6.42 -12.72 20.72
N GLU A 867 6.56 -11.67 19.92
CA GLU A 867 6.37 -10.27 20.34
C GLU A 867 4.99 -9.96 20.96
N GLU A 868 3.90 -10.51 20.41
CA GLU A 868 2.55 -10.24 20.92
C GLU A 868 2.33 -10.80 22.34
N VAL A 869 2.82 -12.03 22.59
CA VAL A 869 2.76 -12.65 23.91
C VAL A 869 3.73 -11.94 24.88
N GLU A 870 4.91 -11.52 24.40
CA GLU A 870 5.82 -10.67 25.16
C GLU A 870 5.13 -9.39 25.64
N HIS A 871 4.46 -8.64 24.75
CA HIS A 871 3.74 -7.41 25.11
C HIS A 871 2.61 -7.65 26.13
N ILE A 872 1.92 -8.79 26.06
CA ILE A 872 0.90 -9.17 27.05
C ILE A 872 1.53 -9.41 28.43
N LEU A 873 2.71 -10.04 28.49
CA LEU A 873 3.40 -10.34 29.75
C LEU A 873 4.12 -9.09 30.30
N GLY A 874 4.98 -8.46 29.49
CA GLY A 874 5.80 -7.30 29.86
C GLY A 874 4.98 -6.02 30.03
N GLY A 875 4.20 -5.65 29.02
CA GLY A 875 3.42 -4.40 29.00
C GLY A 875 2.18 -4.44 29.89
N ARG A 876 1.32 -5.47 29.76
CA ARG A 876 0.05 -5.53 30.52
C ARG A 876 0.19 -6.15 31.91
N LEU A 877 0.93 -7.26 32.05
CA LEU A 877 1.10 -7.94 33.35
C LEU A 877 2.32 -7.44 34.16
N ASP A 878 3.04 -6.43 33.67
CA ASP A 878 4.17 -5.80 34.34
C ASP A 878 5.34 -6.76 34.64
N TRP A 879 5.55 -7.76 33.77
CA TRP A 879 6.68 -8.68 33.87
C TRP A 879 7.97 -8.04 33.34
N SER A 880 9.11 -8.58 33.80
CA SER A 880 10.42 -8.27 33.22
C SER A 880 10.68 -9.21 32.03
N SER A 881 11.28 -8.68 30.97
CA SER A 881 11.57 -9.46 29.76
C SER A 881 12.88 -9.05 29.08
N LEU A 882 13.42 -9.99 28.29
CA LEU A 882 14.66 -9.85 27.55
C LEU A 882 14.64 -10.72 26.29
N THR A 883 15.50 -10.42 25.33
CA THR A 883 15.82 -11.30 24.21
C THR A 883 17.31 -11.64 24.19
N CYS A 884 17.59 -12.92 23.99
CA CYS A 884 18.91 -13.49 23.70
C CYS A 884 18.78 -14.78 22.86
N VAL A 885 17.62 -14.94 22.20
CA VAL A 885 17.23 -16.12 21.41
C VAL A 885 16.50 -15.61 20.17
N VAL A 886 16.70 -16.27 19.04
CA VAL A 886 16.08 -15.95 17.75
C VAL A 886 15.51 -17.19 17.09
N GLU A 887 14.38 -17.06 16.41
CA GLU A 887 13.80 -18.05 15.51
C GLU A 887 14.43 -17.86 14.12
N GLN A 888 14.88 -18.94 13.47
CA GLN A 888 15.69 -18.82 12.24
C GLN A 888 14.89 -19.17 10.99
N ARG A 889 14.12 -18.19 10.50
CA ARG A 889 13.14 -18.36 9.43
C ARG A 889 13.69 -18.00 8.04
N VAL A 890 13.50 -18.91 7.08
CA VAL A 890 13.68 -18.69 5.64
C VAL A 890 12.35 -18.22 5.07
N PRO A 891 12.22 -16.97 4.59
CA PRO A 891 10.99 -16.46 3.99
C PRO A 891 10.70 -17.17 2.65
N LYS A 892 9.54 -16.87 2.06
CA LYS A 892 9.16 -17.34 0.73
C LYS A 892 9.96 -16.63 -0.35
N GLU A 893 10.12 -15.32 -0.19
CA GLU A 893 10.75 -14.40 -1.13
C GLU A 893 12.28 -14.61 -1.17
N GLY A 894 12.87 -14.58 -2.36
CA GLY A 894 14.33 -14.65 -2.54
C GLY A 894 14.96 -16.03 -2.31
N ARG A 895 14.25 -17.02 -1.76
CA ARG A 895 14.77 -18.38 -1.50
C ARG A 895 15.44 -19.02 -2.72
N ALA A 896 14.77 -18.97 -3.88
CA ALA A 896 15.30 -19.52 -5.12
C ALA A 896 16.55 -18.78 -5.64
N ALA A 897 16.78 -17.53 -5.24
CA ALA A 897 18.03 -16.82 -5.53
C ALA A 897 19.15 -17.24 -4.57
N ALA A 898 18.86 -17.36 -3.27
CA ALA A 898 19.82 -17.81 -2.26
C ALA A 898 20.34 -19.23 -2.53
N ILE A 899 19.46 -20.17 -2.89
CA ILE A 899 19.83 -21.56 -3.21
C ILE A 899 20.70 -21.66 -4.47
N ARG A 900 20.48 -20.78 -5.46
CA ARG A 900 21.22 -20.77 -6.75
C ARG A 900 22.54 -19.98 -6.68
N GLY A 901 22.97 -19.51 -5.50
CA GLY A 901 24.20 -18.75 -5.30
C GLY A 901 25.34 -19.54 -4.63
N GLY A 902 26.55 -19.41 -5.17
CA GLY A 902 27.80 -19.68 -4.44
C GLY A 902 28.10 -21.15 -4.10
N ASP A 903 28.55 -21.41 -2.87
CA ASP A 903 29.08 -22.73 -2.47
C ASP A 903 28.01 -23.84 -2.37
N ILE A 904 26.73 -23.46 -2.22
CA ILE A 904 25.62 -24.43 -2.14
C ILE A 904 25.51 -25.17 -3.47
N GLU A 905 25.51 -24.45 -4.60
CA GLU A 905 25.46 -25.05 -5.93
C GLU A 905 26.64 -26.02 -6.18
N LYS A 906 27.84 -25.69 -5.69
CA LYS A 906 29.00 -26.59 -5.77
C LYS A 906 28.81 -27.88 -4.97
N LYS A 907 28.12 -27.81 -3.83
CA LYS A 907 27.76 -28.98 -3.00
C LYS A 907 26.65 -29.81 -3.64
N LEU A 908 25.62 -29.18 -4.21
CA LEU A 908 24.55 -29.84 -4.97
C LEU A 908 25.15 -30.63 -6.16
N ARG A 909 25.94 -29.96 -7.01
CA ARG A 909 26.68 -30.60 -8.12
C ARG A 909 27.72 -31.64 -7.67
N LYS A 910 28.06 -31.73 -6.38
CA LYS A 910 28.88 -32.80 -5.83
C LYS A 910 28.00 -33.98 -5.40
N ALA A 911 26.93 -33.75 -4.66
CA ALA A 911 25.93 -34.75 -4.30
C ALA A 911 25.37 -35.48 -5.54
N GLU A 912 25.05 -34.74 -6.60
CA GLU A 912 24.60 -35.28 -7.90
C GLU A 912 25.65 -36.21 -8.57
N ARG A 913 26.95 -35.92 -8.41
CA ARG A 913 28.05 -36.75 -8.96
C ARG A 913 28.32 -38.02 -8.16
N GLU A 914 27.91 -38.05 -6.89
CA GLU A 914 28.05 -39.19 -5.97
C GLU A 914 26.81 -40.12 -6.01
N ASP A 915 25.85 -39.86 -6.92
CA ASP A 915 24.68 -40.71 -7.18
C ASP A 915 23.81 -40.91 -5.91
N LEU A 916 23.54 -39.81 -5.19
CA LEU A 916 22.67 -39.82 -4.01
C LEU A 916 21.20 -39.92 -4.39
N HIS A 917 20.50 -40.87 -3.78
CA HIS A 917 19.05 -41.04 -3.89
C HIS A 917 18.36 -40.53 -2.62
N ILE A 918 17.16 -39.96 -2.75
CA ILE A 918 16.32 -39.58 -1.61
C ILE A 918 15.07 -40.46 -1.65
N ASP A 919 14.85 -41.25 -0.60
CA ASP A 919 13.54 -41.84 -0.35
C ASP A 919 12.67 -40.73 0.29
N GLU A 920 11.54 -40.42 -0.35
CA GLU A 920 10.60 -39.38 0.08
C GLU A 920 9.35 -40.03 0.68
N TYR A 921 8.94 -39.55 1.86
CA TYR A 921 7.68 -39.93 2.51
C TYR A 921 6.97 -38.63 2.92
N GLY A 922 5.89 -38.31 2.23
CA GLY A 922 5.10 -37.10 2.44
C GLY A 922 4.27 -37.15 3.73
N PHE A 923 3.49 -36.10 3.95
CA PHE A 923 2.60 -36.02 5.11
C PHE A 923 1.55 -37.15 5.07
N ARG A 924 1.54 -37.99 6.12
CA ARG A 924 0.66 -39.17 6.30
C ARG A 924 1.02 -40.40 5.47
N ASP A 925 2.16 -40.42 4.77
CA ASP A 925 2.64 -41.63 4.12
C ASP A 925 3.11 -42.68 5.16
N GLU A 926 2.84 -43.96 4.90
CA GLU A 926 3.35 -45.05 5.75
C GLU A 926 4.84 -45.30 5.46
N ILE A 927 5.70 -45.02 6.44
CA ILE A 927 7.14 -45.29 6.32
C ILE A 927 7.41 -46.79 6.62
N PRO A 928 8.07 -47.53 5.72
CA PRO A 928 8.37 -48.95 5.93
C PRO A 928 9.16 -49.23 7.21
N GLN A 929 8.78 -50.30 7.92
CA GLN A 929 9.32 -50.62 9.25
C GLN A 929 10.81 -50.97 9.24
N ASP A 930 11.32 -51.51 8.13
CA ASP A 930 12.75 -51.76 7.90
C ASP A 930 13.53 -50.45 7.74
N VAL A 931 12.96 -49.47 7.04
CA VAL A 931 13.53 -48.11 6.94
C VAL A 931 13.55 -47.43 8.30
N LYS A 932 12.48 -47.53 9.10
CA LYS A 932 12.46 -47.01 10.48
C LYS A 932 13.58 -47.63 11.33
N ALA A 933 13.72 -48.95 11.31
CA ALA A 933 14.75 -49.67 12.05
C ALA A 933 16.19 -49.34 11.58
N GLU A 934 16.41 -49.15 10.29
CA GLU A 934 17.72 -48.71 9.76
C GLU A 934 18.05 -47.28 10.25
N VAL A 935 17.09 -46.35 10.14
CA VAL A 935 17.25 -44.96 10.60
C VAL A 935 17.51 -44.89 12.11
N GLU A 936 16.77 -45.65 12.93
CA GLU A 936 16.98 -45.71 14.39
C GLU A 936 18.39 -46.13 14.76
N LYS A 937 18.92 -47.16 14.08
CA LYS A 937 20.30 -47.61 14.26
C LYS A 937 21.31 -46.51 13.88
N ARG A 938 21.08 -45.78 12.78
CA ARG A 938 21.95 -44.66 12.37
C ARG A 938 21.87 -43.47 13.34
N ILE A 939 20.70 -43.23 13.94
CA ILE A 939 20.51 -42.26 15.04
C ILE A 939 21.27 -42.72 16.29
N GLU A 940 21.31 -44.01 16.61
CA GLU A 940 22.09 -44.54 17.73
C GLU A 940 23.61 -44.40 17.49
N ASP A 941 24.10 -44.73 16.29
CA ASP A 941 25.49 -44.49 15.87
C ASP A 941 25.87 -43.01 16.07
N TRP A 942 25.00 -42.10 15.63
CA TRP A 942 25.18 -40.65 15.72
C TRP A 942 25.14 -40.13 17.16
N LYS A 943 24.27 -40.71 18.02
CA LYS A 943 24.25 -40.40 19.46
C LYS A 943 25.58 -40.81 20.11
N LYS A 944 26.12 -41.98 19.75
CA LYS A 944 27.41 -42.49 20.26
C LYS A 944 28.62 -41.69 19.76
N SER A 945 28.56 -41.11 18.56
CA SER A 945 29.68 -40.34 17.97
C SER A 945 29.80 -38.89 18.47
N ARG A 946 28.97 -38.46 19.43
CA ARG A 946 28.93 -37.06 19.90
C ARG A 946 29.57 -36.90 21.28
N GLU A 947 30.54 -36.00 21.36
CA GLU A 947 31.17 -35.59 22.61
C GLU A 947 30.68 -34.20 23.04
N GLY A 948 30.65 -33.94 24.35
CA GLY A 948 30.31 -32.64 24.94
C GLY A 948 28.85 -32.49 25.40
N LYS A 949 28.62 -31.49 26.26
CA LYS A 949 27.31 -31.19 26.88
C LYS A 949 26.40 -30.50 25.85
N GLN A 950 25.21 -31.05 25.63
CA GLN A 950 24.26 -30.56 24.61
C GLN A 950 23.06 -29.88 25.27
N LEU A 951 22.79 -28.63 24.88
CA LEU A 951 21.55 -27.93 25.24
C LEU A 951 20.52 -28.16 24.13
N HIS A 952 19.34 -28.69 24.47
CA HIS A 952 18.33 -29.01 23.47
C HIS A 952 16.89 -28.84 23.95
N LEU A 953 16.00 -28.44 23.03
CA LEU A 953 14.59 -28.19 23.33
C LEU A 953 13.71 -29.45 23.18
N THR A 954 14.12 -30.41 22.34
CA THR A 954 13.27 -31.51 21.87
C THR A 954 14.02 -32.83 21.87
N MET A 955 13.45 -33.86 22.49
CA MET A 955 14.01 -35.23 22.45
C MET A 955 14.13 -35.74 21.01
N VAL A 956 15.07 -36.67 20.77
CA VAL A 956 15.26 -37.29 19.45
C VAL A 956 14.31 -38.49 19.31
N ASP A 957 13.09 -38.20 18.85
CA ASP A 957 12.05 -39.14 18.44
C ASP A 957 11.44 -38.68 17.10
N PRO A 958 11.97 -39.15 15.95
CA PRO A 958 11.49 -38.73 14.63
C PRO A 958 10.08 -39.25 14.31
N TRP A 959 9.63 -40.35 14.91
CA TRP A 959 8.39 -41.05 14.54
C TRP A 959 7.16 -40.60 15.32
N GLN A 960 7.33 -39.79 16.36
CA GLN A 960 6.19 -39.13 17.00
C GLN A 960 5.40 -38.30 15.96
N ASP A 961 4.06 -38.34 15.95
CA ASP A 961 3.23 -37.47 15.09
C ASP A 961 3.52 -37.54 13.58
N GLU A 962 3.66 -38.76 13.03
CA GLU A 962 3.94 -39.01 11.59
C GLU A 962 2.93 -38.31 10.66
N GLY A 963 1.66 -38.18 11.07
CA GLY A 963 0.61 -37.57 10.25
C GLY A 963 0.76 -36.06 9.97
N HIS A 964 1.67 -35.37 10.67
CA HIS A 964 2.01 -33.96 10.45
C HIS A 964 3.53 -33.78 10.23
N ARG A 965 4.23 -34.87 9.83
CA ARG A 965 5.65 -34.85 9.46
C ARG A 965 5.85 -35.40 8.05
N ALA A 966 6.89 -34.92 7.37
CA ALA A 966 7.38 -35.46 6.11
C ALA A 966 8.87 -35.79 6.26
N TYR A 967 9.33 -36.86 5.61
CA TYR A 967 10.61 -37.51 5.86
C TYR A 967 11.39 -37.70 4.57
N TYR A 968 12.67 -37.34 4.60
CA TYR A 968 13.58 -37.42 3.47
C TYR A 968 14.82 -38.20 3.91
N VAL A 969 14.94 -39.44 3.41
CA VAL A 969 16.00 -40.38 3.78
C VAL A 969 16.97 -40.51 2.61
N THR A 970 18.17 -39.97 2.76
CA THR A 970 19.14 -39.94 1.64
C THR A 970 20.09 -41.12 1.73
N ARG A 971 20.20 -41.88 0.64
CA ARG A 971 21.05 -43.05 0.49
C ARG A 971 22.17 -42.80 -0.50
N SER A 972 23.33 -43.42 -0.25
CA SER A 972 24.36 -43.55 -1.27
C SER A 972 24.03 -44.68 -2.24
N LYS A 973 24.78 -44.76 -3.35
CA LYS A 973 24.74 -45.86 -4.32
C LYS A 973 24.76 -47.28 -3.71
N ASP A 974 25.48 -47.47 -2.60
CA ASP A 974 25.53 -48.73 -1.84
C ASP A 974 24.31 -48.95 -0.92
N LYS A 975 23.22 -48.20 -1.14
CA LYS A 975 21.95 -48.18 -0.37
C LYS A 975 22.02 -47.77 1.10
N LYS A 976 23.22 -47.52 1.64
CA LYS A 976 23.44 -47.08 3.03
C LYS A 976 22.91 -45.66 3.27
N ILE A 977 22.10 -45.49 4.32
CA ILE A 977 21.57 -44.18 4.74
C ILE A 977 22.70 -43.23 5.18
N GLN A 978 22.75 -42.08 4.52
CA GLN A 978 23.70 -40.97 4.70
C GLN A 978 23.13 -39.92 5.66
N CYS A 979 21.89 -39.47 5.44
CA CYS A 979 21.24 -38.46 6.27
C CYS A 979 19.72 -38.61 6.33
N LEU A 980 19.11 -37.99 7.34
CA LEU A 980 17.67 -37.84 7.51
C LEU A 980 17.31 -36.36 7.68
N VAL A 981 16.35 -35.88 6.89
CA VAL A 981 15.66 -34.60 7.14
C VAL A 981 14.21 -34.88 7.48
N VAL A 982 13.69 -34.22 8.50
CA VAL A 982 12.27 -34.31 8.90
C VAL A 982 11.68 -32.91 8.95
N LEU A 983 10.62 -32.70 8.17
CA LEU A 983 9.80 -31.49 8.23
C LEU A 983 8.62 -31.73 9.17
N ALA A 984 8.28 -30.74 10.00
CA ALA A 984 7.06 -30.74 10.81
C ALA A 984 6.15 -29.58 10.39
N GLN A 985 4.86 -29.85 10.28
CA GLN A 985 3.84 -28.88 9.88
C GLN A 985 3.52 -27.91 11.04
N LEU A 986 3.60 -26.60 10.76
CA LEU A 986 3.23 -25.53 11.70
C LEU A 986 1.93 -24.85 11.24
N SER A 987 1.50 -23.80 11.96
CA SER A 987 0.42 -22.91 11.50
C SER A 987 0.65 -22.44 10.06
N PRO A 988 -0.40 -22.13 9.27
CA PRO A 988 -0.19 -21.62 7.91
C PRO A 988 0.56 -20.28 7.87
N ALA A 989 0.57 -19.51 8.97
CA ALA A 989 1.38 -18.29 9.09
C ALA A 989 2.88 -18.59 9.32
N ASN A 990 3.20 -19.68 10.03
CA ASN A 990 4.57 -20.05 10.40
C ASN A 990 5.22 -21.06 9.43
N GLY A 991 4.42 -21.69 8.56
CA GLY A 991 4.86 -22.59 7.49
C GLY A 991 5.24 -23.99 7.98
N PHE A 992 6.53 -24.33 7.88
CA PHE A 992 7.09 -25.62 8.30
C PHE A 992 8.36 -25.47 9.16
N GLN A 993 8.63 -26.44 10.03
CA GLN A 993 9.91 -26.54 10.75
C GLN A 993 10.79 -27.63 10.12
N ILE A 994 12.06 -27.33 9.86
CA ILE A 994 13.10 -28.36 9.67
C ILE A 994 13.43 -28.89 11.08
N LYS A 995 12.65 -29.88 11.52
CA LYS A 995 12.59 -30.37 12.89
C LYS A 995 13.84 -31.18 13.26
N TRP A 996 14.30 -32.03 12.34
CA TRP A 996 15.61 -32.69 12.42
C TRP A 996 16.33 -32.67 11.07
N ALA A 997 17.65 -32.60 11.16
CA ALA A 997 18.58 -32.70 10.05
C ALA A 997 19.81 -33.47 10.57
N PHE A 998 19.79 -34.80 10.42
CA PHE A 998 20.85 -35.69 10.88
C PHE A 998 21.78 -36.03 9.74
N ASP A 999 23.02 -35.55 9.83
CA ASP A 999 24.15 -36.03 9.03
C ASP A 999 24.81 -37.19 9.80
N PHE A 1000 24.71 -38.42 9.30
CA PHE A 1000 25.11 -39.62 10.07
C PHE A 1000 26.62 -39.91 9.94
N PRO A 1001 27.24 -40.65 10.89
CA PRO A 1001 28.68 -40.94 10.85
C PRO A 1001 29.11 -41.59 9.52
N GLY A 1002 30.08 -40.96 8.85
CA GLY A 1002 30.60 -41.37 7.55
C GLY A 1002 29.73 -40.98 6.34
N ALA A 1003 28.87 -39.96 6.48
CA ALA A 1003 28.08 -39.41 5.38
C ALA A 1003 28.92 -38.66 4.33
N ILE A 1004 28.43 -38.65 3.09
CA ILE A 1004 29.03 -37.90 1.98
C ILE A 1004 28.86 -36.38 2.20
N SER A 1005 29.98 -35.66 2.26
CA SER A 1005 29.99 -34.20 2.42
C SER A 1005 29.23 -33.50 1.29
N GLY A 1006 28.12 -32.84 1.66
CA GLY A 1006 27.13 -32.22 0.76
C GLY A 1006 25.74 -32.87 0.82
N ALA A 1007 25.59 -34.07 1.39
CA ALA A 1007 24.34 -34.83 1.39
C ALA A 1007 23.22 -34.12 2.17
N ILE A 1008 23.49 -33.62 3.38
CA ILE A 1008 22.48 -32.95 4.19
C ILE A 1008 22.02 -31.63 3.56
N GLU A 1009 22.92 -30.87 2.94
CA GLU A 1009 22.55 -29.65 2.21
C GLU A 1009 21.68 -29.95 0.97
N TYR A 1010 22.02 -31.01 0.22
CA TYR A 1010 21.21 -31.49 -0.90
C TYR A 1010 19.80 -31.88 -0.45
N THR A 1011 19.70 -32.65 0.64
CA THR A 1011 18.41 -33.13 1.17
C THR A 1011 17.54 -31.98 1.72
N ILE A 1012 18.14 -31.00 2.41
CA ILE A 1012 17.41 -29.82 2.89
C ILE A 1012 16.91 -28.97 1.71
N VAL A 1013 17.76 -28.72 0.70
CA VAL A 1013 17.36 -27.96 -0.49
C VAL A 1013 16.21 -28.66 -1.22
N HIS A 1014 16.29 -29.99 -1.38
CA HIS A 1014 15.25 -30.81 -1.99
C HIS A 1014 13.91 -30.71 -1.23
N ALA A 1015 13.91 -31.06 0.06
CA ALA A 1015 12.72 -31.03 0.92
C ALA A 1015 12.04 -29.66 0.99
N VAL A 1016 12.83 -28.57 0.98
CA VAL A 1016 12.31 -27.19 1.01
C VAL A 1016 11.83 -26.70 -0.38
N SER A 1017 12.28 -27.34 -1.46
CA SER A 1017 11.85 -27.01 -2.83
C SER A 1017 10.47 -27.56 -3.20
N GLU A 1018 10.07 -28.69 -2.59
CA GLU A 1018 8.77 -29.34 -2.80
C GLU A 1018 7.60 -28.42 -2.41
N PHE A 1019 7.65 -27.82 -1.22
CA PHE A 1019 6.61 -26.90 -0.72
C PHE A 1019 6.93 -25.44 -1.08
N GLY A 1020 7.22 -25.17 -2.35
CA GLY A 1020 7.73 -23.89 -2.88
C GLY A 1020 6.86 -22.63 -2.67
N GLY A 1021 5.76 -22.72 -1.91
CA GLY A 1021 4.89 -21.62 -1.52
C GLY A 1021 5.00 -21.15 -0.05
N ASP A 1022 5.45 -22.01 0.88
CA ASP A 1022 5.38 -21.78 2.35
C ASP A 1022 6.74 -21.32 2.93
N SER A 1023 6.71 -20.67 4.10
CA SER A 1023 7.91 -20.30 4.89
C SER A 1023 8.46 -21.50 5.66
N PHE A 1024 9.74 -21.44 6.06
CA PHE A 1024 10.40 -22.52 6.79
C PHE A 1024 11.22 -21.98 7.96
N THR A 1025 11.32 -22.71 9.07
CA THR A 1025 12.26 -22.37 10.16
C THR A 1025 13.15 -23.52 10.60
N PHE A 1026 14.37 -23.20 11.01
CA PHE A 1026 15.32 -24.11 11.64
C PHE A 1026 15.17 -24.26 13.17
N GLY A 1027 14.17 -23.58 13.76
CA GLY A 1027 13.97 -23.55 15.19
C GLY A 1027 14.78 -22.46 15.91
N ALA A 1028 14.41 -22.24 17.17
CA ALA A 1028 15.09 -21.32 18.07
C ALA A 1028 16.61 -21.59 18.20
N SER A 1029 17.40 -20.53 18.09
CA SER A 1029 18.87 -20.50 18.19
C SER A 1029 19.32 -19.34 19.09
N ALA A 1030 20.55 -19.39 19.58
CA ALA A 1030 21.11 -18.34 20.43
C ALA A 1030 21.36 -17.06 19.62
N ALA A 1031 20.95 -15.91 20.13
CA ALA A 1031 21.23 -14.62 19.51
C ALA A 1031 22.69 -14.19 19.74
N ALA A 1032 23.26 -13.44 18.80
CA ALA A 1032 24.58 -12.82 18.99
C ALA A 1032 24.56 -11.77 20.13
N ASN A 1033 23.44 -11.06 20.27
CA ASN A 1033 23.28 -9.94 21.19
C ASN A 1033 22.28 -10.25 22.31
N PHE A 1034 22.41 -9.53 23.43
CA PHE A 1034 21.49 -9.57 24.58
C PHE A 1034 20.84 -8.19 24.72
N HIS A 1035 19.50 -8.13 24.65
CA HIS A 1035 18.75 -6.89 24.82
C HIS A 1035 17.64 -7.07 25.87
N THR A 1036 17.33 -6.00 26.61
CA THR A 1036 16.16 -5.93 27.48
C THR A 1036 14.99 -5.30 26.77
N VAL A 1037 13.77 -5.75 27.10
CA VAL A 1037 12.54 -5.23 26.50
C VAL A 1037 11.73 -4.49 27.56
N HIS A 1038 10.97 -5.18 28.40
CA HIS A 1038 10.16 -4.56 29.45
C HIS A 1038 10.78 -4.71 30.86
N ASN A 1039 10.61 -3.67 31.69
CA ASN A 1039 10.74 -3.69 33.15
C ASN A 1039 12.04 -4.30 33.74
N LEU A 1040 13.22 -4.02 33.16
CA LEU A 1040 14.48 -4.64 33.58
C LEU A 1040 15.60 -3.59 33.78
N GLY A 1041 15.84 -3.19 35.04
CA GLY A 1041 16.77 -2.10 35.39
C GLY A 1041 18.27 -2.44 35.31
N GLY A 1042 19.09 -1.43 35.01
CA GLY A 1042 20.50 -1.52 34.55
C GLY A 1042 21.45 -2.44 35.33
N LEU A 1043 21.37 -2.49 36.67
CA LEU A 1043 22.21 -3.40 37.47
C LEU A 1043 21.91 -4.88 37.20
N ARG A 1044 20.65 -5.24 36.91
CA ARG A 1044 20.25 -6.61 36.56
C ARG A 1044 20.62 -6.96 35.12
N VAL A 1045 20.56 -5.98 34.21
CA VAL A 1045 21.00 -6.12 32.80
C VAL A 1045 22.44 -6.63 32.76
N ARG A 1046 23.36 -5.94 33.45
CA ARG A 1046 24.79 -6.30 33.49
C ARG A 1046 25.03 -7.70 34.05
N ALA A 1047 24.29 -8.11 35.08
CA ALA A 1047 24.41 -9.44 35.68
C ALA A 1047 23.89 -10.56 34.76
N LEU A 1048 22.73 -10.37 34.11
CA LEU A 1048 22.17 -11.35 33.18
C LEU A 1048 22.98 -11.45 31.89
N SER A 1049 23.43 -10.32 31.33
CA SER A 1049 24.31 -10.28 30.16
C SER A 1049 25.63 -11.04 30.41
N LYS A 1050 26.31 -10.80 31.55
CA LYS A 1050 27.52 -11.55 31.92
C LYS A 1050 27.26 -13.05 32.11
N THR A 1051 26.08 -13.41 32.65
CA THR A 1051 25.66 -14.80 32.80
C THR A 1051 25.42 -15.47 31.44
N TYR A 1052 24.75 -14.79 30.52
CA TYR A 1052 24.52 -15.25 29.15
C TYR A 1052 25.84 -15.44 28.38
N ALA A 1053 26.77 -14.48 28.46
CA ALA A 1053 28.08 -14.59 27.82
C ALA A 1053 28.87 -15.82 28.31
N ALA A 1054 28.84 -16.10 29.62
CA ALA A 1054 29.48 -17.28 30.19
C ALA A 1054 28.82 -18.60 29.73
N ILE A 1055 27.49 -18.65 29.63
CA ILE A 1055 26.75 -19.82 29.14
C ILE A 1055 27.02 -20.04 27.64
N SER A 1056 26.96 -18.97 26.83
CA SER A 1056 27.19 -19.02 25.39
C SER A 1056 28.60 -19.51 25.03
N ALA A 1057 29.61 -19.05 25.78
CA ALA A 1057 30.98 -19.55 25.67
C ALA A 1057 31.12 -21.02 26.10
N ALA A 1058 30.51 -21.42 27.23
CA ALA A 1058 30.62 -22.78 27.76
C ALA A 1058 29.86 -23.83 26.92
N ALA A 1059 28.77 -23.43 26.24
CA ALA A 1059 27.95 -24.31 25.40
C ALA A 1059 28.22 -24.16 23.89
N GLY A 1060 29.18 -23.32 23.48
CA GLY A 1060 29.59 -23.17 22.07
C GLY A 1060 28.50 -22.63 21.15
N LEU A 1061 27.59 -21.79 21.66
CA LEU A 1061 26.33 -21.46 20.96
C LEU A 1061 26.51 -20.52 19.75
N GLY A 1062 27.62 -19.78 19.65
CA GLY A 1062 27.84 -18.81 18.56
C GLY A 1062 28.25 -19.38 17.20
N GLY A 1063 28.53 -20.68 17.08
CA GLY A 1063 29.30 -21.23 15.94
C GLY A 1063 28.53 -21.99 14.85
N LYS A 1064 27.20 -21.85 14.72
CA LYS A 1064 26.36 -22.76 13.88
C LYS A 1064 25.37 -22.09 12.91
N ASN A 1065 25.65 -20.87 12.45
CA ASN A 1065 24.68 -20.11 11.63
C ASN A 1065 25.00 -19.98 10.13
N ASP A 1066 26.22 -20.30 9.68
CA ASP A 1066 26.69 -19.94 8.32
C ASP A 1066 25.91 -20.64 7.18
N PHE A 1067 25.59 -21.93 7.32
CA PHE A 1067 24.80 -22.62 6.29
C PHE A 1067 23.36 -22.06 6.20
N ARG A 1068 22.72 -21.83 7.35
CA ARG A 1068 21.35 -21.31 7.44
C ARG A 1068 21.24 -19.93 6.79
N LYS A 1069 22.20 -19.05 7.08
CA LYS A 1069 22.32 -17.73 6.44
C LYS A 1069 22.57 -17.84 4.93
N LYS A 1070 23.43 -18.78 4.47
CA LYS A 1070 23.69 -19.00 3.04
C LYS A 1070 22.43 -19.43 2.25
N ILE A 1071 21.46 -20.12 2.86
CA ILE A 1071 20.16 -20.43 2.21
C ILE A 1071 19.07 -19.37 2.44
N GLY A 1072 19.42 -18.20 3.01
CA GLY A 1072 18.51 -17.06 3.18
C GLY A 1072 17.74 -17.00 4.50
N ALA A 1073 18.15 -17.75 5.54
CA ALA A 1073 17.53 -17.64 6.86
C ALA A 1073 17.80 -16.26 7.50
N ARG A 1074 16.76 -15.70 8.13
CA ARG A 1074 16.76 -14.46 8.90
C ARG A 1074 16.50 -14.78 10.37
N ASP A 1075 17.05 -13.96 11.26
CA ASP A 1075 16.88 -14.11 12.70
C ASP A 1075 15.66 -13.27 13.16
N GLU A 1076 14.56 -13.91 13.57
CA GLU A 1076 13.37 -13.30 14.18
C GLU A 1076 13.50 -13.31 15.71
N PRO A 1077 13.26 -12.21 16.45
CA PRO A 1077 13.50 -12.17 17.89
C PRO A 1077 12.49 -13.03 18.69
N LEU A 1078 13.02 -13.86 19.59
CA LEU A 1078 12.25 -14.56 20.61
C LEU A 1078 12.57 -14.03 22.01
N TYR A 1079 11.59 -14.10 22.90
CA TYR A 1079 11.66 -13.44 24.20
C TYR A 1079 11.59 -14.42 25.38
N ILE A 1080 12.19 -14.01 26.48
CA ILE A 1080 12.12 -14.64 27.80
C ILE A 1080 11.45 -13.64 28.75
N ALA A 1081 10.31 -14.02 29.32
CA ALA A 1081 9.50 -13.18 30.19
C ALA A 1081 9.26 -13.84 31.56
N PHE A 1082 9.36 -13.05 32.63
CA PHE A 1082 9.20 -13.53 34.00
C PHE A 1082 8.70 -12.41 34.94
N PRO A 1083 7.92 -12.71 35.99
CA PRO A 1083 7.52 -11.70 36.97
C PRO A 1083 8.73 -10.95 37.56
N ARG A 1084 8.60 -9.67 37.93
CA ARG A 1084 9.68 -8.76 38.40
C ARG A 1084 10.65 -9.27 39.50
N HIS A 1085 10.36 -10.42 40.13
CA HIS A 1085 11.19 -11.09 41.13
C HIS A 1085 11.51 -12.58 40.82
N GLY A 1086 11.13 -13.08 39.64
CA GLY A 1086 11.21 -14.50 39.25
C GLY A 1086 12.63 -14.97 38.91
N LEU A 1087 13.33 -14.26 38.03
CA LEU A 1087 14.65 -14.67 37.52
C LEU A 1087 15.81 -14.27 38.45
N ARG A 1088 15.85 -14.87 39.65
CA ARG A 1088 17.05 -14.91 40.52
C ARG A 1088 17.88 -16.15 40.18
N HIS A 1089 19.02 -16.38 40.85
CA HIS A 1089 19.90 -17.55 40.63
C HIS A 1089 19.16 -18.90 40.52
N GLY A 1090 18.12 -19.13 41.35
CA GLY A 1090 17.31 -20.35 41.30
C GLY A 1090 16.44 -20.49 40.04
N GLY A 1091 16.00 -19.38 39.43
CA GLY A 1091 15.28 -19.38 38.16
C GLY A 1091 16.20 -19.61 36.97
N VAL A 1092 17.38 -18.97 36.97
CA VAL A 1092 18.43 -19.23 35.95
C VAL A 1092 18.86 -20.69 35.95
N ARG A 1093 19.07 -21.29 37.14
CA ARG A 1093 19.35 -22.72 37.27
C ARG A 1093 18.20 -23.60 36.75
N ALA A 1094 16.95 -23.23 36.99
CA ALA A 1094 15.80 -23.97 36.47
C ALA A 1094 15.71 -23.95 34.93
N ILE A 1095 16.10 -22.83 34.28
CA ILE A 1095 16.23 -22.75 32.82
C ILE A 1095 17.36 -23.63 32.32
N MET A 1096 18.55 -23.58 32.93
CA MET A 1096 19.69 -24.41 32.51
C MET A 1096 19.37 -25.91 32.62
N ASN A 1097 18.86 -26.34 33.78
CA ASN A 1097 18.45 -27.74 33.99
C ASN A 1097 17.37 -28.22 33.00
N PHE A 1098 16.54 -27.33 32.44
CA PHE A 1098 15.52 -27.70 31.45
C PHE A 1098 16.12 -28.00 30.06
N PHE A 1099 17.23 -27.36 29.69
CA PHE A 1099 17.90 -27.59 28.41
C PHE A 1099 19.01 -28.67 28.47
N GLU A 1100 19.52 -28.97 29.66
CA GLU A 1100 20.59 -29.97 29.89
C GLU A 1100 20.11 -31.43 29.97
N GLU A 1101 18.80 -31.64 30.15
CA GLU A 1101 18.09 -32.94 30.12
C GLU A 1101 17.51 -33.23 28.75
#